data_AF-A0A846P7E8-F1
#
_entry.id   AF-A0A846P7E8-F1
#
_cell.length_a   1.000
_cell.length_b   1.000
_cell.length_c   1.000
_cell.angle_alpha   90.00
_cell.angle_beta   90.00
_cell.angle_gamma   90.00
#
_symmetry.space_group_name_H-M   'P 1'
#
loop_
_entity.id
_entity.type
_entity.pdbx_description
1 polymer ?
#
loop_
_entity_poly.entity_id
_entity_poly.type
_entity_poly.pdbx_seq_one_letter_code
_entity_poly.pdbx_strand_id
1 'polypeptide(L)'
;MNDRLLERNEYEINYQRGLLRITTPIGTRSVVRVSYTRLPVLLQPVYSLREVEFGDLAPPRKEEAVLRPKTARASMRPLTNLHFGGTKSVSFSFGSNRGASLDQTLKATIEGNLTQSIKVKALLSDNNLPIQPEGNTEELEQLDKVYVEISSDRGKATLGDFTFANSISKYSTFSRELKGISTEVRAAGSRFSVAGASSKGVFRSLTFRGRERLQGPYELLSPGRLLGEVILAGTEKVYLDGELLRRGKNRDYTIDYDKGSIMFTPARLITADSEIAVDFEVSQEQYERTTILTGVETDRLPGGLSFRFLFARERDDQDRPRAAAIGEEERQVLLNAGDDLALARTSGITQVAPGEGEYVLLPADTIAGLPPRFVFDDSLGSFRLSFIETGVGRGDYVLGGFTSAGTPIYEFEGEGEGNYVVGKQLPLPESRALFTGRLLGARGKHLAFDLEWNVSDHDRNLFSDIDDGDNLGDAGEFRLQLKDLPVRIGSLNFNGSVSTIHERFRSLDKARTWYFYRDWNLENVPLQGREVLGELRSGFARGEVVDLGYSLGNIDRDNFSGMKHEGTIRLARVEDQVVKGKIFTTDVEGSGEKRTRKHGSVSMACGIWELVPSITYSRERFLVEAGAVPDSGRAYELVRLRLAKRRPKNVSFSIDFEERNTEDISETLQNWEETRRNRTLSGVVSSKAGAALRGDLQVIHRTEEDLRFGNRTTSDLARLKGLLLFKRVGLRMDVDYEISQNQTRTLNRTVVFVGEGKGDFNAQGEPVGKGKGDYTLVFLPTTSTIPTRGVDLTLRLTLKGTMRTANRETSGGLWSWVSSNVSLEQTVSVKEETTFDPAWKIYLLVPSALQRDNSTLFGITSFRQDWSLLDGYKNVSLAIRYQREDEEENRFQGVKEERFFEQQSIRLDRSISQRLTTGAELEREVKQRGGQGIPEGTGSSYDVLGWAISGGVGLRFSTGSTADIDVEATTEEDSESGAGQDAISLKPRFLWRIARSISLFGRYELTRFSEQNEGGIKPIFFSSSGNTHRWSLTHNVRLSKMISLIAAYQGRSEKTFTGKRVVDHDFNIETRAYF
;
A
#
# COMPACT_ATOMS: atom_id res chain seq x y z
N MET A 1 -16.80 -61.31 -27.02
CA MET A 1 -17.74 -62.43 -26.84
C MET A 1 -17.12 -63.65 -27.50
N ASN A 2 -16.79 -64.70 -26.74
CA ASN A 2 -16.01 -65.85 -27.22
C ASN A 2 -14.80 -65.42 -28.07
N ASP A 3 -14.00 -64.50 -27.53
CA ASP A 3 -12.82 -63.86 -28.17
C ASP A 3 -13.05 -63.06 -29.47
N ARG A 4 -14.30 -62.89 -29.92
CA ARG A 4 -14.68 -61.92 -30.96
C ARG A 4 -15.07 -60.56 -30.35
N LEU A 5 -14.55 -59.46 -30.88
CA LEU A 5 -15.04 -58.12 -30.53
C LEU A 5 -16.45 -57.92 -31.09
N LEU A 6 -17.37 -57.40 -30.28
CA LEU A 6 -18.71 -57.04 -30.75
C LEU A 6 -18.67 -55.63 -31.34
N GLU A 7 -19.24 -55.45 -32.53
CA GLU A 7 -19.34 -54.13 -33.15
C GLU A 7 -20.45 -53.29 -32.50
N ARG A 8 -20.40 -51.96 -32.67
CA ARG A 8 -21.26 -51.02 -31.94
C ARG A 8 -22.75 -51.18 -32.22
N ASN A 9 -23.12 -51.80 -33.33
CA ASN A 9 -24.51 -52.11 -33.71
C ASN A 9 -25.00 -53.48 -33.18
N GLU A 10 -24.10 -54.32 -32.63
CA GLU A 10 -24.43 -55.64 -32.09
C GLU A 10 -24.75 -55.62 -30.58
N TYR A 11 -24.62 -54.45 -29.95
CA TYR A 11 -24.98 -54.25 -28.56
C TYR A 11 -25.44 -52.82 -28.29
N GLU A 12 -26.27 -52.67 -27.27
CA GLU A 12 -26.69 -51.39 -26.71
C GLU A 12 -26.28 -51.33 -25.24
N ILE A 13 -25.80 -50.17 -24.79
CA ILE A 13 -25.50 -49.93 -23.37
C ILE A 13 -26.41 -48.83 -22.85
N ASN A 14 -27.21 -49.16 -21.84
CA ASN A 14 -27.84 -48.18 -20.99
C ASN A 14 -26.87 -47.81 -19.86
N TYR A 15 -26.07 -46.76 -20.08
CA TYR A 15 -25.05 -46.30 -19.13
C TYR A 15 -25.63 -45.82 -17.79
N GLN A 16 -26.88 -45.33 -17.78
CA GLN A 16 -27.54 -44.88 -16.55
C GLN A 16 -27.97 -46.04 -15.64
N ARG A 17 -28.39 -47.17 -16.22
CA ARG A 17 -28.79 -48.38 -15.48
C ARG A 17 -27.70 -49.44 -15.38
N GLY A 18 -26.54 -49.22 -16.00
CA GLY A 18 -25.46 -50.21 -16.07
C GLY A 18 -25.83 -51.48 -16.84
N LEU A 19 -26.77 -51.40 -17.79
CA LEU A 19 -27.28 -52.55 -18.54
C LEU A 19 -26.65 -52.62 -19.94
N LEU A 20 -25.95 -53.71 -20.23
CA LEU A 20 -25.50 -54.08 -21.58
C LEU A 20 -26.48 -55.09 -22.18
N ARG A 21 -27.13 -54.74 -23.29
CA ARG A 21 -28.01 -55.61 -24.06
C ARG A 21 -27.32 -56.00 -25.37
N ILE A 22 -27.10 -57.29 -25.59
CA ILE A 22 -26.63 -57.78 -26.89
C ILE A 22 -27.86 -57.93 -27.80
N THR A 23 -27.84 -57.27 -28.95
CA THR A 23 -29.00 -57.20 -29.85
C THR A 23 -29.03 -58.37 -30.84
N THR A 24 -27.96 -59.15 -30.91
CA THR A 24 -27.87 -60.38 -31.71
C THR A 24 -28.14 -61.63 -30.85
N PRO A 25 -28.76 -62.70 -31.40
CA PRO A 25 -29.00 -63.94 -30.68
C PRO A 25 -27.69 -64.58 -30.21
N ILE A 26 -27.60 -64.88 -28.91
CA ILE A 26 -26.42 -65.51 -28.31
C ILE A 26 -26.71 -66.96 -27.91
N GLY A 27 -25.72 -67.83 -28.08
CA GLY A 27 -25.83 -69.23 -27.63
C GLY A 27 -25.80 -69.33 -26.10
N THR A 28 -26.45 -70.34 -25.54
CA THR A 28 -26.60 -70.56 -24.08
C THR A 28 -25.29 -70.79 -23.31
N ARG A 29 -24.13 -70.82 -23.99
CA ARG A 29 -22.79 -70.96 -23.39
C ARG A 29 -21.82 -69.84 -23.76
N SER A 30 -22.30 -68.70 -24.25
CA SER A 30 -21.42 -67.59 -24.64
C SER A 30 -20.89 -66.81 -23.43
N VAL A 31 -19.59 -66.45 -23.46
CA VAL A 31 -18.92 -65.64 -22.44
C VAL A 31 -18.66 -64.23 -22.99
N VAL A 32 -19.08 -63.21 -22.22
CA VAL A 32 -18.89 -61.79 -22.55
C VAL A 32 -17.94 -61.17 -21.53
N ARG A 33 -16.81 -60.63 -22.00
CA ARG A 33 -15.85 -59.87 -21.19
C ARG A 33 -16.06 -58.38 -21.44
N VAL A 34 -16.32 -57.60 -20.39
CA VAL A 34 -16.52 -56.14 -20.46
C VAL A 34 -15.40 -55.48 -19.66
N SER A 35 -14.62 -54.63 -20.33
CA SER A 35 -13.62 -53.78 -19.69
C SER A 35 -14.14 -52.35 -19.63
N TYR A 36 -14.11 -51.73 -18.46
CA TYR A 36 -14.54 -50.34 -18.27
C TYR A 36 -13.62 -49.63 -17.30
N THR A 37 -13.52 -48.31 -17.45
CA THR A 37 -12.79 -47.42 -16.53
C THR A 37 -13.81 -46.74 -15.61
N ARG A 38 -13.64 -46.86 -14.30
CA ARG A 38 -14.49 -46.17 -13.32
C ARG A 38 -13.98 -44.74 -13.12
N LEU A 39 -14.80 -43.74 -13.37
CA LEU A 39 -14.49 -42.35 -13.01
C LEU A 39 -14.68 -42.16 -11.49
N PRO A 40 -13.74 -41.51 -10.77
CA PRO A 40 -13.82 -41.29 -9.32
C PRO A 40 -14.75 -40.12 -8.97
N VAL A 41 -15.93 -40.06 -9.59
CA VAL A 41 -16.96 -39.04 -9.33
C VAL A 41 -18.32 -39.74 -9.29
N LEU A 42 -19.01 -39.68 -8.14
CA LEU A 42 -20.38 -40.15 -7.98
C LEU A 42 -21.34 -39.15 -8.63
N LEU A 43 -21.66 -39.34 -9.91
CA LEU A 43 -22.68 -38.55 -10.61
C LEU A 43 -24.05 -39.15 -10.33
N GLN A 44 -24.95 -38.39 -9.72
CA GLN A 44 -26.35 -38.80 -9.61
C GLN A 44 -27.02 -38.76 -11.00
N PRO A 45 -27.87 -39.75 -11.34
CA PRO A 45 -28.40 -39.88 -12.70
C PRO A 45 -29.39 -38.77 -13.13
N VAL A 46 -29.89 -37.96 -12.20
CA VAL A 46 -30.80 -36.85 -12.49
C VAL A 46 -30.45 -35.66 -11.60
N TYR A 47 -30.13 -34.53 -12.21
CA TYR A 47 -30.10 -33.23 -11.54
C TYR A 47 -31.39 -32.50 -11.88
N SER A 48 -32.23 -32.25 -10.86
CA SER A 48 -33.43 -31.43 -10.98
C SER A 48 -33.34 -30.23 -10.05
N LEU A 49 -33.68 -29.04 -10.55
CA LEU A 49 -33.76 -27.80 -9.75
C LEU A 49 -35.06 -27.71 -8.91
N ARG A 50 -36.01 -28.66 -9.05
CA ARG A 50 -37.22 -28.79 -8.20
C ARG A 50 -37.92 -30.15 -8.38
N GLU A 51 -38.36 -30.79 -7.29
CA GLU A 51 -39.26 -31.95 -7.38
C GLU A 51 -40.68 -31.51 -7.78
N VAL A 52 -41.29 -32.22 -8.72
CA VAL A 52 -42.68 -32.05 -9.13
C VAL A 52 -43.42 -33.32 -8.73
N GLU A 53 -44.28 -33.23 -7.71
CA GLU A 53 -45.24 -34.28 -7.42
C GLU A 53 -46.35 -34.26 -8.48
N PHE A 54 -46.51 -35.37 -9.20
CA PHE A 54 -47.63 -35.58 -10.10
C PHE A 54 -48.77 -36.25 -9.33
N GLY A 55 -49.79 -35.47 -8.96
CA GLY A 55 -51.07 -35.98 -8.48
C GLY A 55 -51.96 -36.44 -9.64
N ASP A 56 -52.73 -37.50 -9.39
CA ASP A 56 -53.53 -38.26 -10.35
C ASP A 56 -54.50 -37.44 -11.22
N LEU A 57 -54.58 -37.86 -12.49
CA LEU A 57 -55.45 -37.32 -13.53
C LEU A 57 -56.89 -37.82 -13.36
N ALA A 58 -57.84 -36.89 -13.18
CA ALA A 58 -59.26 -37.14 -13.42
C ALA A 58 -59.68 -36.60 -14.83
N PRO A 59 -60.55 -37.31 -15.58
CA PRO A 59 -60.90 -36.97 -16.96
C PRO A 59 -62.02 -35.91 -17.07
N PRO A 60 -62.29 -35.37 -18.28
CA PRO A 60 -62.48 -33.93 -18.50
C PRO A 60 -63.93 -33.48 -18.57
N ARG A 61 -64.17 -32.19 -18.31
CA ARG A 61 -65.39 -31.49 -18.77
C ARG A 61 -65.06 -30.09 -19.30
N LYS A 62 -65.24 -29.90 -20.60
CA LYS A 62 -65.66 -28.63 -21.23
C LYS A 62 -67.12 -28.38 -20.77
N GLU A 63 -67.58 -27.19 -20.45
CA GLU A 63 -67.57 -25.98 -21.26
C GLU A 63 -68.05 -24.77 -20.42
N GLU A 64 -67.76 -23.59 -20.97
CA GLU A 64 -68.49 -22.32 -20.83
C GLU A 64 -68.32 -21.40 -19.61
N ALA A 65 -68.40 -20.13 -20.00
CA ALA A 65 -67.88 -18.96 -19.33
C ALA A 65 -68.80 -18.46 -18.21
N VAL A 66 -68.20 -18.03 -17.10
CA VAL A 66 -68.85 -17.10 -16.16
C VAL A 66 -67.89 -15.98 -15.79
N LEU A 67 -68.45 -14.79 -15.89
CA LEU A 67 -67.86 -13.48 -15.68
C LEU A 67 -67.15 -13.34 -14.32
N ARG A 68 -66.05 -12.57 -14.38
CA ARG A 68 -65.11 -12.20 -13.32
C ARG A 68 -65.78 -11.84 -11.97
N PRO A 69 -65.46 -12.54 -10.87
CA PRO A 69 -65.38 -11.94 -9.55
C PRO A 69 -63.98 -11.33 -9.38
N LYS A 70 -63.90 -10.09 -8.90
CA LYS A 70 -62.65 -9.48 -8.42
C LYS A 70 -62.12 -10.30 -7.23
N THR A 71 -61.31 -11.32 -7.48
CA THR A 71 -60.42 -11.86 -6.46
C THR A 71 -59.20 -10.97 -6.40
N ALA A 72 -59.01 -10.32 -5.25
CA ALA A 72 -57.78 -9.66 -4.92
C ALA A 72 -56.63 -10.65 -5.18
N ARG A 73 -55.73 -10.29 -6.12
CA ARG A 73 -54.40 -10.88 -6.14
C ARG A 73 -53.81 -10.61 -4.76
N ALA A 74 -53.83 -11.60 -3.88
CA ALA A 74 -52.76 -11.72 -2.92
C ALA A 74 -51.50 -11.89 -3.77
N SER A 75 -50.83 -10.77 -4.06
CA SER A 75 -49.44 -10.85 -4.44
C SER A 75 -48.75 -11.50 -3.23
N MET A 76 -48.35 -12.76 -3.38
CA MET A 76 -47.12 -13.15 -2.70
C MET A 76 -46.06 -12.20 -3.27
N ARG A 77 -45.87 -11.06 -2.58
CA ARG A 77 -44.66 -10.26 -2.73
C ARG A 77 -43.50 -11.25 -2.56
N PRO A 78 -42.52 -11.28 -3.46
CA PRO A 78 -41.29 -12.02 -3.18
C PRO A 78 -40.76 -11.47 -1.85
N LEU A 79 -40.75 -12.30 -0.81
CA LEU A 79 -40.33 -11.90 0.54
C LEU A 79 -38.83 -11.59 0.63
N THR A 80 -38.09 -11.82 -0.46
CA THR A 80 -36.64 -11.66 -0.56
C THR A 80 -36.29 -10.71 -1.71
N ASN A 81 -35.71 -9.55 -1.40
CA ASN A 81 -35.04 -8.69 -2.37
C ASN A 81 -33.54 -8.89 -2.23
N LEU A 82 -33.08 -10.11 -2.56
CA LEU A 82 -31.66 -10.45 -2.59
C LEU A 82 -31.13 -10.21 -4.00
N HIS A 83 -30.12 -9.35 -4.10
CA HIS A 83 -29.34 -9.10 -5.28
C HIS A 83 -28.09 -9.97 -5.22
N PHE A 84 -28.00 -10.90 -6.16
CA PHE A 84 -26.77 -11.63 -6.43
C PHE A 84 -26.09 -10.89 -7.59
N GLY A 85 -24.81 -10.65 -7.43
CA GLY A 85 -24.02 -9.87 -8.37
C GLY A 85 -22.58 -10.35 -8.31
N GLY A 86 -22.02 -10.86 -9.40
CA GLY A 86 -20.64 -11.29 -9.35
C GLY A 86 -20.09 -11.72 -10.69
N THR A 87 -18.79 -12.02 -10.67
CA THR A 87 -18.03 -12.53 -11.80
C THR A 87 -17.14 -13.67 -11.34
N LYS A 88 -17.26 -14.84 -11.97
CA LYS A 88 -16.28 -15.92 -11.89
C LYS A 88 -15.56 -16.01 -13.22
N SER A 89 -14.25 -15.83 -13.20
CA SER A 89 -13.37 -16.04 -14.35
C SER A 89 -12.49 -17.26 -14.10
N VAL A 90 -12.43 -18.16 -15.08
CA VAL A 90 -11.47 -19.26 -15.13
C VAL A 90 -10.70 -19.11 -16.42
N SER A 91 -9.42 -18.78 -16.33
CA SER A 91 -8.50 -18.70 -17.45
C SER A 91 -7.54 -19.88 -17.41
N PHE A 92 -7.56 -20.68 -18.48
CA PHE A 92 -6.55 -21.70 -18.72
C PHE A 92 -5.58 -21.16 -19.75
N SER A 93 -4.32 -20.98 -19.36
CA SER A 93 -3.27 -20.61 -20.29
C SER A 93 -2.17 -21.65 -20.41
N PHE A 94 -1.71 -21.85 -21.63
CA PHE A 94 -0.52 -22.66 -21.92
C PHE A 94 0.25 -22.00 -23.04
N GLY A 95 1.56 -22.25 -23.10
CA GLY A 95 2.35 -21.77 -24.21
C GLY A 95 3.73 -22.39 -24.29
N SER A 96 4.46 -22.08 -25.35
CA SER A 96 5.74 -22.74 -25.67
C SER A 96 6.80 -22.59 -24.56
N ASN A 97 6.81 -21.46 -23.82
CA ASN A 97 7.81 -21.16 -22.78
C ASN A 97 7.20 -20.95 -21.38
N ARG A 98 5.93 -21.34 -21.19
CA ARG A 98 5.25 -21.30 -19.89
C ARG A 98 4.52 -22.63 -19.65
N GLY A 99 4.66 -23.16 -18.44
CA GLY A 99 3.85 -24.31 -18.03
C GLY A 99 2.36 -24.00 -18.15
N ALA A 100 1.53 -25.03 -18.27
CA ALA A 100 0.08 -24.83 -18.22
C ALA A 100 -0.28 -24.20 -16.87
N SER A 101 -0.87 -23.01 -16.90
CA SER A 101 -1.36 -22.30 -15.73
C SER A 101 -2.89 -22.25 -15.77
N LEU A 102 -3.49 -22.37 -14.60
CA LEU A 102 -4.92 -22.22 -14.40
C LEU A 102 -5.11 -21.07 -13.42
N ASP A 103 -5.51 -19.93 -13.96
CA ASP A 103 -5.79 -18.74 -13.16
C ASP A 103 -7.29 -18.66 -12.92
N GLN A 104 -7.68 -18.49 -11.66
CA GLN A 104 -9.08 -18.37 -11.28
C GLN A 104 -9.25 -17.08 -10.51
N THR A 105 -10.30 -16.34 -10.87
CA THR A 105 -10.70 -15.13 -10.16
C THR A 105 -12.17 -15.22 -9.87
N LEU A 106 -12.54 -14.96 -8.62
CA LEU A 106 -13.93 -14.93 -8.20
C LEU A 106 -14.18 -13.63 -7.47
N LYS A 107 -15.20 -12.89 -7.90
CA LYS A 107 -15.79 -11.79 -7.16
C LYS A 107 -17.29 -12.02 -7.11
N ALA A 108 -17.78 -12.61 -6.04
CA ALA A 108 -19.22 -12.78 -5.81
C ALA A 108 -19.69 -11.81 -4.73
N THR A 109 -20.77 -11.09 -5.01
CA THR A 109 -21.48 -10.27 -4.03
C THR A 109 -22.92 -10.75 -3.90
N ILE A 110 -23.40 -10.78 -2.67
CA ILE A 110 -24.78 -11.10 -2.35
C ILE A 110 -25.23 -10.01 -1.40
N GLU A 111 -26.23 -9.23 -1.75
CA GLU A 111 -26.75 -8.18 -0.86
C GLU A 111 -28.27 -8.12 -0.90
N GLY A 112 -28.90 -7.93 0.25
CA GLY A 112 -30.34 -7.67 0.29
C GLY A 112 -31.04 -8.24 1.51
N ASN A 113 -32.37 -8.25 1.45
CA ASN A 113 -33.21 -8.67 2.56
C ASN A 113 -33.60 -10.16 2.40
N LEU A 114 -33.19 -11.03 3.33
CA LEU A 114 -33.69 -12.41 3.46
C LEU A 114 -35.13 -12.45 3.97
N THR A 115 -35.47 -11.53 4.87
CA THR A 115 -36.83 -11.31 5.39
C THR A 115 -37.03 -9.81 5.60
N GLN A 116 -38.20 -9.38 6.09
CA GLN A 116 -38.41 -7.96 6.42
C GLN A 116 -37.42 -7.41 7.47
N SER A 117 -36.83 -8.29 8.29
CA SER A 117 -35.96 -7.92 9.42
C SER A 117 -34.55 -8.51 9.33
N ILE A 118 -34.21 -9.29 8.30
CA ILE A 118 -32.90 -9.92 8.13
C ILE A 118 -32.29 -9.50 6.79
N LYS A 119 -31.07 -8.97 6.85
CA LYS A 119 -30.23 -8.57 5.72
C LYS A 119 -29.04 -9.50 5.61
N VAL A 120 -28.61 -9.76 4.39
CA VAL A 120 -27.36 -10.48 4.10
C VAL A 120 -26.49 -9.62 3.22
N LYS A 121 -25.19 -9.67 3.50
CA LYS A 121 -24.12 -9.11 2.69
C LYS A 121 -22.99 -10.12 2.61
N ALA A 122 -22.69 -10.68 1.45
CA ALA A 122 -21.54 -11.54 1.24
C ALA A 122 -20.62 -10.93 0.19
N LEU A 123 -19.32 -11.09 0.38
CA LEU A 123 -18.28 -10.83 -0.60
C LEU A 123 -17.35 -12.04 -0.62
N LEU A 124 -17.19 -12.69 -1.75
CA LEU A 124 -16.18 -13.71 -1.97
C LEU A 124 -15.27 -13.18 -3.06
N SER A 125 -14.11 -12.65 -2.65
CA SER A 125 -13.06 -12.19 -3.54
C SER A 125 -11.86 -13.11 -3.41
N ASP A 126 -11.54 -13.86 -4.46
CA ASP A 126 -10.33 -14.68 -4.55
C ASP A 126 -9.50 -14.11 -5.70
N ASN A 127 -8.36 -13.49 -5.34
CA ASN A 127 -7.48 -12.79 -6.26
C ASN A 127 -6.03 -13.21 -5.94
N ASN A 128 -5.49 -14.14 -6.70
CA ASN A 128 -4.16 -14.75 -6.48
C ASN A 128 -2.99 -13.82 -6.91
N LEU A 129 -3.14 -12.50 -6.77
CA LEU A 129 -2.11 -11.52 -7.17
C LEU A 129 -1.27 -11.11 -5.94
N PRO A 130 0.04 -11.36 -5.92
CA PRO A 130 0.93 -11.00 -4.82
C PRO A 130 1.34 -9.53 -4.89
N ILE A 131 0.38 -8.61 -5.00
CA ILE A 131 0.67 -7.16 -5.03
C ILE A 131 -0.09 -6.45 -3.91
N GLN A 132 0.65 -5.73 -3.06
CA GLN A 132 0.06 -4.81 -2.10
C GLN A 132 -0.39 -3.52 -2.83
N PRO A 133 -1.46 -2.86 -2.36
CA PRO A 133 -1.88 -1.58 -2.93
C PRO A 133 -0.86 -0.49 -2.62
N GLU A 134 -0.63 0.43 -3.56
CA GLU A 134 0.23 1.59 -3.30
C GLU A 134 -0.38 2.49 -2.21
N GLY A 135 0.40 2.83 -1.16
CA GLY A 135 -0.02 3.73 -0.06
C GLY A 135 -0.19 5.20 -0.45
N ASN A 136 -0.45 5.47 -1.73
CA ASN A 136 -0.59 6.79 -2.34
C ASN A 136 -2.00 7.39 -2.17
N THR A 137 -2.98 6.62 -1.66
CA THR A 137 -4.36 7.06 -1.48
C THR A 137 -4.91 6.74 -0.08
N GLU A 138 -5.93 7.49 0.36
CA GLU A 138 -6.62 7.27 1.63
C GLU A 138 -7.53 6.02 1.53
N GLU A 139 -8.19 5.82 0.39
CA GLU A 139 -9.04 4.65 0.12
C GLU A 139 -8.20 3.47 -0.37
N LEU A 140 -8.14 2.41 0.42
CA LEU A 140 -7.63 1.13 -0.04
C LEU A 140 -8.76 0.38 -0.75
N GLU A 141 -8.59 0.04 -2.03
CA GLU A 141 -9.44 -0.99 -2.62
C GLU A 141 -9.20 -2.28 -1.84
N GLN A 142 -10.27 -2.85 -1.27
CA GLN A 142 -10.23 -4.09 -0.50
C GLN A 142 -9.96 -5.27 -1.44
N LEU A 143 -8.69 -5.47 -1.77
CA LEU A 143 -8.20 -6.64 -2.46
C LEU A 143 -8.07 -7.77 -1.42
N ASP A 144 -8.59 -8.96 -1.76
CA ASP A 144 -8.56 -10.19 -0.93
C ASP A 144 -9.38 -10.17 0.39
N LYS A 145 -10.71 -10.02 0.25
CA LYS A 145 -11.66 -10.26 1.36
C LYS A 145 -12.71 -11.32 1.01
N VAL A 146 -12.90 -12.28 1.90
CA VAL A 146 -13.93 -13.31 1.81
C VAL A 146 -14.79 -13.31 3.07
N TYR A 147 -16.03 -12.82 3.01
CA TYR A 147 -16.95 -12.85 4.14
C TYR A 147 -18.42 -13.02 3.76
N VAL A 148 -19.20 -13.52 4.71
CA VAL A 148 -20.66 -13.54 4.71
C VAL A 148 -21.13 -12.89 6.00
N GLU A 149 -21.87 -11.81 5.88
CA GLU A 149 -22.49 -11.08 6.98
C GLU A 149 -24.02 -11.24 6.92
N ILE A 150 -24.60 -11.62 8.05
CA ILE A 150 -26.04 -11.69 8.26
C ILE A 150 -26.37 -10.70 9.37
N SER A 151 -27.28 -9.77 9.13
CA SER A 151 -27.69 -8.76 10.12
C SER A 151 -29.19 -8.68 10.27
N SER A 152 -29.65 -8.29 11.45
CA SER A 152 -31.04 -8.07 11.82
C SER A 152 -31.15 -6.98 12.87
N ASP A 153 -32.37 -6.58 13.23
CA ASP A 153 -32.61 -5.63 14.32
C ASP A 153 -32.08 -6.13 15.67
N ARG A 154 -31.92 -7.46 15.83
CA ARG A 154 -31.49 -8.11 17.08
C ARG A 154 -30.06 -8.61 17.06
N GLY A 155 -29.30 -8.45 15.98
CA GLY A 155 -27.93 -8.97 15.95
C GLY A 155 -27.31 -9.05 14.57
N LYS A 156 -26.02 -9.39 14.54
CA LYS A 156 -25.19 -9.51 13.36
C LYS A 156 -24.25 -10.71 13.53
N ALA A 157 -24.04 -11.49 12.48
CA ALA A 157 -23.04 -12.56 12.45
C ALA A 157 -22.23 -12.44 11.16
N THR A 158 -20.91 -12.59 11.26
CA THR A 158 -20.00 -12.56 10.13
C THR A 158 -19.14 -13.81 10.13
N LEU A 159 -19.05 -14.49 8.99
CA LEU A 159 -18.18 -15.63 8.73
C LEU A 159 -17.15 -15.20 7.66
N GLY A 160 -15.88 -15.53 7.84
CA GLY A 160 -14.78 -15.17 6.94
C GLY A 160 -13.95 -14.00 7.49
N ASP A 161 -13.53 -13.09 6.63
CA ASP A 161 -12.71 -11.93 6.97
C ASP A 161 -13.54 -10.82 7.63
N PHE A 162 -13.08 -10.33 8.78
CA PHE A 162 -13.68 -9.19 9.46
C PHE A 162 -12.65 -8.44 10.28
N THR A 163 -12.89 -7.15 10.47
CA THR A 163 -12.13 -6.33 11.41
C THR A 163 -12.86 -6.35 12.74
N PHE A 164 -12.19 -6.75 13.82
CA PHE A 164 -12.72 -6.56 15.17
C PHE A 164 -12.02 -5.37 15.82
N ALA A 165 -12.80 -4.35 16.16
CA ALA A 165 -12.31 -3.18 16.88
C ALA A 165 -13.01 -3.07 18.23
N ASN A 166 -12.22 -3.00 19.29
CA ASN A 166 -12.69 -2.80 20.66
C ASN A 166 -12.30 -1.43 21.18
N SER A 167 -13.25 -0.75 21.83
CA SER A 167 -13.01 0.47 22.61
C SER A 167 -13.75 0.44 23.95
N ILE A 168 -14.06 -0.76 24.47
CA ILE A 168 -14.73 -0.94 25.76
C ILE A 168 -13.96 -0.28 26.90
N SER A 169 -12.64 -0.19 26.81
CA SER A 169 -11.78 0.26 27.89
C SER A 169 -10.49 0.91 27.37
N LYS A 170 -9.89 1.77 28.19
CA LYS A 170 -8.61 2.43 27.85
C LYS A 170 -7.44 1.44 27.80
N TYR A 171 -7.50 0.39 28.60
CA TYR A 171 -6.46 -0.65 28.72
C TYR A 171 -6.67 -1.85 27.78
N SER A 172 -7.82 -1.92 27.11
CA SER A 172 -8.17 -3.01 26.19
C SER A 172 -8.55 -2.52 24.80
N THR A 173 -8.21 -1.29 24.43
CA THR A 173 -8.46 -0.79 23.07
C THR A 173 -7.57 -1.54 22.09
N PHE A 174 -8.17 -2.19 21.09
CA PHE A 174 -7.43 -2.83 20.01
C PHE A 174 -8.24 -2.91 18.71
N SER A 175 -7.56 -3.11 17.59
CA SER A 175 -8.17 -3.44 16.30
C SER A 175 -7.38 -4.57 15.65
N ARG A 176 -8.06 -5.59 15.13
CA ARG A 176 -7.42 -6.73 14.46
C ARG A 176 -8.13 -7.06 13.15
N GLU A 177 -7.37 -7.31 12.09
CA GLU A 177 -7.87 -7.99 10.89
C GLU A 177 -7.86 -9.51 11.14
N LEU A 178 -9.05 -10.11 11.17
CA LEU A 178 -9.28 -11.49 11.57
C LEU A 178 -9.96 -12.30 10.48
N LYS A 179 -9.74 -13.62 10.47
CA LYS A 179 -10.44 -14.58 9.61
C LYS A 179 -11.07 -15.68 10.45
N GLY A 180 -12.40 -15.74 10.50
CA GLY A 180 -13.12 -16.71 11.33
C GLY A 180 -14.61 -16.43 11.45
N ILE A 181 -15.14 -16.53 12.66
CA ILE A 181 -16.56 -16.29 12.95
C ILE A 181 -16.67 -15.18 13.99
N SER A 182 -17.55 -14.23 13.77
CA SER A 182 -18.01 -13.27 14.78
C SER A 182 -19.53 -13.26 14.85
N THR A 183 -20.07 -13.07 16.04
CA THR A 183 -21.51 -12.96 16.28
C THR A 183 -21.76 -11.90 17.34
N GLU A 184 -22.80 -11.11 17.13
CA GLU A 184 -23.25 -10.05 18.00
C GLU A 184 -24.77 -10.16 18.14
N VAL A 185 -25.28 -10.21 19.36
CA VAL A 185 -26.71 -10.33 19.66
C VAL A 185 -27.12 -9.24 20.64
N ARG A 186 -28.23 -8.55 20.34
CA ARG A 186 -28.91 -7.60 21.22
C ARG A 186 -30.14 -8.25 21.83
N ALA A 187 -30.13 -8.46 23.14
CA ALA A 187 -31.24 -9.04 23.89
C ALA A 187 -31.45 -8.27 25.19
N ALA A 188 -32.71 -7.94 25.51
CA ALA A 188 -33.10 -7.29 26.77
C ALA A 188 -32.32 -6.00 27.15
N GLY A 189 -31.82 -5.24 26.16
CA GLY A 189 -31.02 -4.04 26.41
C GLY A 189 -29.53 -4.31 26.65
N SER A 190 -29.10 -5.56 26.49
CA SER A 190 -27.71 -5.99 26.50
C SER A 190 -27.25 -6.39 25.09
N ARG A 191 -25.97 -6.18 24.80
CA ARG A 191 -25.27 -6.59 23.59
C ARG A 191 -24.21 -7.62 23.97
N PHE A 192 -24.28 -8.79 23.37
CA PHE A 192 -23.32 -9.87 23.55
C PHE A 192 -22.56 -10.04 22.25
N SER A 193 -21.24 -10.06 22.28
CA SER A 193 -20.39 -10.32 21.12
C SER A 193 -19.45 -11.49 21.42
N VAL A 194 -19.25 -12.37 20.45
CA VAL A 194 -18.28 -13.48 20.51
C VAL A 194 -17.60 -13.57 19.16
N ALA A 195 -16.29 -13.77 19.15
CA ALA A 195 -15.54 -14.08 17.94
C ALA A 195 -14.47 -15.14 18.21
N GLY A 196 -14.21 -15.97 17.21
CA GLY A 196 -13.11 -16.93 17.17
C GLY A 196 -12.53 -16.94 15.75
N ALA A 197 -11.25 -16.61 15.61
CA ALA A 197 -10.63 -16.38 14.32
C ALA A 197 -9.10 -16.54 14.36
N SER A 198 -8.48 -16.74 13.19
CA SER A 198 -7.04 -16.61 13.02
C SER A 198 -6.66 -15.15 12.75
N SER A 199 -5.54 -14.70 13.28
CA SER A 199 -5.00 -13.36 13.00
C SER A 199 -4.31 -13.30 11.63
N LYS A 200 -4.42 -12.15 10.94
CA LYS A 200 -3.73 -11.92 9.66
C LYS A 200 -2.31 -11.37 9.84
N GLY A 201 -2.00 -10.80 11.00
CA GLY A 201 -0.69 -10.24 11.29
C GLY A 201 -0.48 -9.86 12.75
N VAL A 202 0.74 -9.44 13.06
CA VAL A 202 1.17 -9.06 14.42
C VAL A 202 1.24 -7.54 14.53
N PHE A 203 0.64 -6.99 15.58
CA PHE A 203 0.72 -5.58 15.91
C PHE A 203 2.13 -5.16 16.31
N ARG A 204 2.63 -4.10 15.69
CA ARG A 204 3.89 -3.43 16.02
C ARG A 204 3.67 -1.96 16.23
N SER A 205 4.58 -1.40 17.03
CA SER A 205 4.59 0.02 17.30
C SER A 205 6.01 0.54 17.36
N LEU A 206 6.25 1.65 16.69
CA LEU A 206 7.55 2.31 16.61
C LEU A 206 7.44 3.79 16.99
N THR A 207 8.41 4.29 17.75
CA THR A 207 8.57 5.73 18.04
C THR A 207 9.97 6.18 17.71
N PHE A 208 10.11 7.28 16.99
CA PHE A 208 11.40 7.85 16.61
C PHE A 208 11.29 9.37 16.42
N ARG A 209 12.44 10.04 16.36
CA ARG A 209 12.50 11.48 16.01
C ARG A 209 12.79 11.66 14.53
N GLY A 210 12.21 12.71 13.96
CA GLY A 210 12.51 13.16 12.62
C GLY A 210 13.97 13.60 12.48
N ARG A 211 14.39 13.81 11.24
CA ARG A 211 15.72 14.36 10.90
C ARG A 211 15.52 15.63 10.08
N GLU A 212 16.36 16.63 10.29
CA GLU A 212 16.31 17.84 9.47
C GLU A 212 16.63 17.48 7.99
N ARG A 213 15.96 18.17 7.05
CA ARG A 213 16.09 17.96 5.60
C ARG A 213 15.69 16.56 5.12
N LEU A 214 14.92 15.82 5.91
CA LEU A 214 14.47 14.47 5.57
C LEU A 214 12.95 14.33 5.74
N GLN A 215 12.24 14.38 4.61
CA GLN A 215 10.83 14.03 4.54
C GLN A 215 10.60 12.52 4.44
N GLY A 216 11.59 11.76 3.98
CA GLY A 216 11.58 10.30 3.94
C GLY A 216 12.56 9.74 2.89
N PRO A 217 12.61 8.41 2.73
CA PRO A 217 11.84 7.41 3.48
C PRO A 217 12.34 7.21 4.93
N TYR A 218 11.43 6.98 5.86
CA TYR A 218 11.70 6.48 7.21
C TYR A 218 11.32 4.99 7.27
N GLU A 219 12.30 4.14 7.55
CA GLU A 219 12.11 2.69 7.59
C GLU A 219 11.35 2.27 8.86
N LEU A 220 10.27 1.51 8.69
CA LEU A 220 9.50 0.87 9.76
C LEU A 220 9.85 -0.62 9.91
N LEU A 221 10.32 -1.26 8.82
CA LEU A 221 10.84 -2.62 8.78
C LEU A 221 12.31 -2.61 8.36
N SER A 222 13.14 -3.53 8.88
CA SER A 222 14.56 -3.60 8.49
C SER A 222 14.70 -3.86 6.98
N PRO A 223 15.53 -3.11 6.25
CA PRO A 223 15.74 -3.34 4.82
C PRO A 223 16.47 -4.64 4.47
N GLY A 224 17.18 -5.24 5.44
CA GLY A 224 17.87 -6.53 5.29
C GLY A 224 17.02 -7.75 5.65
N ARG A 225 15.73 -7.56 5.95
CA ARG A 225 14.82 -8.64 6.35
C ARG A 225 14.66 -9.71 5.26
N LEU A 226 14.36 -10.93 5.69
CA LEU A 226 13.99 -12.03 4.80
C LEU A 226 12.80 -11.62 3.92
N LEU A 227 12.89 -11.92 2.62
CA LEU A 227 11.82 -11.65 1.64
C LEU A 227 10.48 -12.22 2.15
N GLY A 228 9.50 -11.36 2.45
CA GLY A 228 8.13 -11.78 2.80
C GLY A 228 7.45 -11.03 3.94
N GLU A 229 8.21 -10.34 4.82
CA GLU A 229 7.63 -9.49 5.86
C GLU A 229 7.17 -8.16 5.25
N VAL A 230 5.85 -7.95 5.19
CA VAL A 230 5.23 -6.73 4.67
C VAL A 230 4.25 -6.14 5.67
N ILE A 231 4.10 -4.81 5.64
CA ILE A 231 3.09 -4.13 6.46
C ILE A 231 1.71 -4.42 5.85
N LEU A 232 0.75 -4.84 6.68
CA LEU A 232 -0.62 -5.06 6.24
C LEU A 232 -1.29 -3.74 5.90
N ALA A 233 -1.73 -3.60 4.65
CA ALA A 233 -2.24 -2.34 4.16
C ALA A 233 -3.48 -1.84 4.94
N GLY A 234 -3.43 -0.59 5.40
CA GLY A 234 -4.54 0.05 6.13
C GLY A 234 -4.57 -0.19 7.62
N THR A 235 -3.62 -0.96 8.15
CA THR A 235 -3.48 -1.19 9.60
C THR A 235 -2.70 -0.06 10.29
N GLU A 236 -2.01 0.79 9.52
CA GLU A 236 -1.10 1.77 10.07
C GLU A 236 -1.78 3.05 10.60
N LYS A 237 -1.25 3.58 11.70
CA LYS A 237 -1.61 4.89 12.26
C LYS A 237 -0.34 5.66 12.57
N VAL A 238 -0.10 6.71 11.78
CA VAL A 238 1.06 7.60 11.94
C VAL A 238 0.65 8.83 12.74
N TYR A 239 1.41 9.15 13.78
CA TYR A 239 1.27 10.33 14.61
C TYR A 239 2.51 11.21 14.47
N LEU A 240 2.30 12.52 14.41
CA LEU A 240 3.35 13.55 14.43
C LEU A 240 3.05 14.53 15.56
N ASP A 241 3.93 14.59 16.56
CA ASP A 241 3.79 15.44 17.75
C ASP A 241 2.44 15.27 18.48
N GLY A 242 1.86 14.06 18.41
CA GLY A 242 0.55 13.72 18.98
C GLY A 242 -0.64 13.86 18.02
N GLU A 243 -0.47 14.46 16.84
CA GLU A 243 -1.52 14.58 15.82
C GLU A 243 -1.56 13.34 14.92
N LEU A 244 -2.73 12.70 14.79
CA LEU A 244 -2.95 11.61 13.84
C LEU A 244 -2.93 12.15 12.40
N LEU A 245 -2.00 11.64 11.59
CA LEU A 245 -1.84 12.00 10.19
C LEU A 245 -2.71 11.16 9.24
N ARG A 246 -2.93 11.67 8.04
CA ARG A 246 -3.68 11.00 6.96
C ARG A 246 -2.77 10.55 5.83
N ARG A 247 -2.95 9.30 5.41
CA ARG A 247 -2.26 8.70 4.26
C ARG A 247 -2.75 9.29 2.93
N GLY A 248 -1.83 9.45 1.99
CA GLY A 248 -2.04 9.73 0.57
C GLY A 248 -1.05 10.76 0.02
N LYS A 249 -0.71 10.67 -1.27
CA LYS A 249 0.20 11.62 -1.96
C LYS A 249 -0.29 13.08 -1.83
N ASN A 250 -1.60 13.27 -1.71
CA ASN A 250 -2.24 14.56 -1.53
C ASN A 250 -2.57 14.92 -0.07
N ARG A 251 -2.14 14.11 0.90
CA ARG A 251 -2.45 14.25 2.34
C ARG A 251 -1.19 14.59 3.12
N ASP A 252 -0.91 13.88 4.22
CA ASP A 252 0.17 14.17 5.15
C ASP A 252 1.40 13.27 4.89
N TYR A 253 1.19 11.98 4.60
CA TYR A 253 2.27 11.00 4.33
C TYR A 253 1.84 9.94 3.31
N THR A 254 2.81 9.18 2.78
CA THR A 254 2.64 7.97 1.97
C THR A 254 3.41 6.82 2.60
N ILE A 255 3.01 5.59 2.32
CA ILE A 255 3.66 4.38 2.85
C ILE A 255 3.91 3.39 1.70
N ASP A 256 5.09 2.78 1.71
CA ASP A 256 5.44 1.64 0.87
C ASP A 256 5.30 0.39 1.76
N TYR A 257 4.21 -0.36 1.56
CA TYR A 257 3.89 -1.53 2.42
C TYR A 257 4.86 -2.69 2.21
N ASP A 258 5.36 -2.83 0.98
CA ASP A 258 6.29 -3.89 0.61
C ASP A 258 7.69 -3.59 1.13
N LYS A 259 8.15 -2.34 1.04
CA LYS A 259 9.44 -1.90 1.64
C LYS A 259 9.35 -1.64 3.13
N GLY A 260 8.15 -1.41 3.66
CA GLY A 260 7.92 -1.12 5.06
C GLY A 260 8.48 0.25 5.47
N SER A 261 8.23 1.29 4.66
CA SER A 261 8.75 2.64 4.91
C SER A 261 7.71 3.73 4.67
N ILE A 262 7.85 4.87 5.36
CA ILE A 262 6.96 6.02 5.23
C ILE A 262 7.67 7.25 4.68
N MET A 263 6.96 8.05 3.89
CA MET A 263 7.45 9.33 3.36
C MET A 263 6.41 10.42 3.65
N PHE A 264 6.82 11.46 4.38
CA PHE A 264 5.98 12.62 4.69
C PHE A 264 5.94 13.55 3.49
N THR A 265 4.75 14.02 3.14
CA THR A 265 4.59 14.98 2.05
C THR A 265 5.01 16.39 2.52
N PRO A 266 5.29 17.32 1.59
CA PRO A 266 5.52 18.74 1.90
C PRO A 266 4.40 19.45 2.67
N ALA A 267 3.23 18.81 2.86
CA ALA A 267 2.18 19.33 3.72
C ALA A 267 2.60 19.38 5.20
N ARG A 268 3.53 18.52 5.62
CA ARG A 268 4.04 18.41 6.99
C ARG A 268 5.56 18.51 6.98
N LEU A 269 6.09 19.61 7.51
CA LEU A 269 7.52 19.77 7.74
C LEU A 269 7.97 18.80 8.84
N ILE A 270 8.99 18.00 8.53
CA ILE A 270 9.67 17.14 9.51
C ILE A 270 11.01 17.76 9.90
N THR A 271 11.30 17.78 11.19
CA THR A 271 12.53 18.37 11.76
C THR A 271 13.17 17.41 12.76
N ALA A 272 14.37 17.73 13.22
CA ALA A 272 15.01 17.01 14.33
C ALA A 272 14.20 17.04 15.65
N ASP A 273 13.23 17.94 15.75
CA ASP A 273 12.37 18.11 16.93
C ASP A 273 11.01 17.42 16.79
N SER A 274 10.69 16.92 15.59
CA SER A 274 9.45 16.20 15.31
C SER A 274 9.48 14.82 15.93
N GLU A 275 8.49 14.49 16.75
CA GLU A 275 8.36 13.15 17.32
C GLU A 275 7.30 12.37 16.55
N ILE A 276 7.70 11.21 16.03
CA ILE A 276 6.87 10.38 15.16
C ILE A 276 6.57 9.06 15.88
N ALA A 277 5.31 8.66 15.88
CA ALA A 277 4.88 7.35 16.36
C ALA A 277 4.08 6.64 15.28
N VAL A 278 4.30 5.35 15.07
CA VAL A 278 3.62 4.56 14.06
C VAL A 278 3.15 3.23 14.66
N ASP A 279 1.84 3.03 14.71
CA ASP A 279 1.23 1.71 14.94
C ASP A 279 1.01 1.04 13.57
N PHE A 280 1.22 -0.27 13.43
CA PHE A 280 0.91 -1.03 12.20
C PHE A 280 0.87 -2.55 12.46
N GLU A 281 0.27 -3.35 11.56
CA GLU A 281 0.36 -4.81 11.61
C GLU A 281 1.27 -5.34 10.50
N VAL A 282 1.91 -6.49 10.76
CA VAL A 282 2.85 -7.12 9.83
C VAL A 282 2.39 -8.54 9.48
N SER A 283 2.50 -8.92 8.20
CA SER A 283 1.94 -10.17 7.64
C SER A 283 2.51 -11.47 8.20
N GLN A 284 3.75 -11.44 8.69
CA GLN A 284 4.51 -12.64 8.96
C GLN A 284 4.48 -13.00 10.45
N GLU A 285 3.45 -13.76 10.83
CA GLU A 285 3.46 -14.53 12.08
C GLU A 285 4.41 -15.73 11.92
N GLN A 286 5.23 -16.01 12.93
CA GLN A 286 6.09 -17.20 12.94
C GLN A 286 5.30 -18.48 13.26
N TYR A 287 4.12 -18.34 13.87
CA TYR A 287 3.15 -19.40 14.22
C TYR A 287 1.74 -19.02 13.75
N GLU A 288 0.83 -19.98 13.59
CA GLU A 288 -0.60 -19.68 13.39
C GLU A 288 -1.20 -19.12 14.69
N ARG A 289 -1.65 -17.85 14.69
CA ARG A 289 -2.24 -17.23 15.89
C ARG A 289 -3.76 -17.33 15.91
N THR A 290 -4.31 -17.88 16.99
CA THR A 290 -5.75 -17.93 17.24
C THR A 290 -6.18 -16.81 18.20
N THR A 291 -7.24 -16.11 17.83
CA THR A 291 -7.84 -15.01 18.59
C THR A 291 -9.27 -15.38 19.01
N ILE A 292 -9.55 -15.35 20.31
CA ILE A 292 -10.88 -15.58 20.91
C ILE A 292 -11.31 -14.31 21.63
N LEU A 293 -12.51 -13.82 21.34
CA LEU A 293 -13.05 -12.58 21.89
C LEU A 293 -14.46 -12.81 22.41
N THR A 294 -14.80 -12.23 23.55
CA THR A 294 -16.14 -12.24 24.14
C THR A 294 -16.40 -10.89 24.79
N GLY A 295 -17.47 -10.21 24.39
CA GLY A 295 -17.88 -8.92 24.92
C GLY A 295 -19.32 -8.95 25.42
N VAL A 296 -19.58 -8.24 26.51
CA VAL A 296 -20.94 -7.99 27.01
C VAL A 296 -21.07 -6.51 27.33
N GLU A 297 -22.07 -5.84 26.80
CA GLU A 297 -22.41 -4.44 27.11
C GLU A 297 -23.87 -4.39 27.55
N THR A 298 -24.18 -3.79 28.69
CA THR A 298 -25.56 -3.64 29.21
C THR A 298 -25.77 -2.21 29.64
N ASP A 299 -26.62 -1.45 28.95
CA ASP A 299 -26.78 0.00 29.18
C ASP A 299 -27.87 0.36 30.21
N ARG A 300 -28.60 -0.63 30.75
CA ARG A 300 -29.80 -0.41 31.58
C ARG A 300 -29.88 -1.32 32.79
N LEU A 301 -28.82 -1.38 33.60
CA LEU A 301 -28.90 -1.99 34.91
C LEU A 301 -29.76 -1.14 35.87
N PRO A 302 -30.34 -1.75 36.92
CA PRO A 302 -31.06 -1.01 37.96
C PRO A 302 -30.24 0.18 38.49
N GLY A 303 -30.89 1.33 38.66
CA GLY A 303 -30.22 2.55 39.14
C GLY A 303 -29.53 3.40 38.08
N GLY A 304 -29.69 3.10 36.78
CA GLY A 304 -29.09 3.87 35.69
C GLY A 304 -27.61 3.55 35.45
N LEU A 305 -27.20 2.33 35.84
CA LEU A 305 -25.85 1.82 35.63
C LEU A 305 -25.73 1.14 34.27
N SER A 306 -24.52 1.14 33.73
CA SER A 306 -24.14 0.37 32.56
C SER A 306 -22.92 -0.50 32.87
N PHE A 307 -22.95 -1.76 32.47
CA PHE A 307 -21.84 -2.70 32.68
C PHE A 307 -21.28 -3.13 31.35
N ARG A 308 -19.96 -3.23 31.26
CA ARG A 308 -19.25 -3.79 30.12
C ARG A 308 -18.25 -4.83 30.60
N PHE A 309 -18.14 -5.92 29.87
CA PHE A 309 -17.17 -6.98 30.10
C PHE A 309 -16.51 -7.33 28.77
N LEU A 310 -15.23 -7.66 28.81
CA LEU A 310 -14.48 -8.19 27.69
C LEU A 310 -13.56 -9.30 28.19
N PHE A 311 -13.53 -10.40 27.46
CA PHE A 311 -12.45 -11.36 27.47
C PHE A 311 -11.86 -11.40 26.06
N ALA A 312 -10.54 -11.32 25.96
CA ALA A 312 -9.81 -11.42 24.72
C ALA A 312 -8.58 -12.29 24.93
N ARG A 313 -8.29 -13.20 24.00
CA ARG A 313 -7.10 -14.04 24.05
C ARG A 313 -6.51 -14.21 22.65
N GLU A 314 -5.22 -13.92 22.52
CA GLU A 314 -4.38 -14.29 21.38
C GLU A 314 -3.45 -15.41 21.84
N ARG A 315 -3.36 -16.51 21.10
CA ARG A 315 -2.47 -17.63 21.42
C ARG A 315 -1.85 -18.18 20.14
N ASP A 316 -0.53 -18.29 20.13
CA ASP A 316 0.21 -18.94 19.06
C ASP A 316 0.04 -20.47 19.13
N ASP A 317 -0.09 -21.10 17.97
CA ASP A 317 -0.10 -22.56 17.84
C ASP A 317 1.34 -23.06 17.64
N GLN A 318 1.95 -23.51 18.73
CA GLN A 318 3.32 -24.04 18.76
C GLN A 318 3.51 -25.27 17.85
N ASP A 319 2.43 -26.00 17.53
CA ASP A 319 2.47 -27.18 16.67
C ASP A 319 2.31 -26.81 15.18
N ARG A 320 2.06 -25.54 14.87
CA ARG A 320 1.88 -25.00 13.51
C ARG A 320 2.75 -23.78 13.24
N PRO A 321 4.09 -23.93 13.23
CA PRO A 321 4.97 -22.88 12.71
C PRO A 321 4.64 -22.62 11.24
N ARG A 322 4.57 -21.35 10.84
CA ARG A 322 4.32 -20.98 9.43
C ARG A 322 5.56 -21.16 8.54
N ALA A 323 6.75 -21.23 9.14
CA ALA A 323 8.01 -21.47 8.47
C ALA A 323 8.32 -22.98 8.37
N ALA A 324 9.60 -23.35 8.34
CA ALA A 324 10.02 -24.74 8.42
C ALA A 324 9.62 -25.37 9.77
N ALA A 325 9.37 -26.69 9.76
CA ALA A 325 9.10 -27.44 10.98
C ALA A 325 10.26 -27.32 11.98
N ILE A 326 9.94 -27.09 13.25
CA ILE A 326 10.91 -27.00 14.33
C ILE A 326 11.46 -28.40 14.61
N GLY A 327 12.77 -28.57 14.51
CA GLY A 327 13.43 -29.84 14.80
C GLY A 327 13.49 -30.14 16.32
N GLU A 328 13.82 -31.38 16.70
CA GLU A 328 13.89 -31.76 18.12
C GLU A 328 14.96 -30.96 18.90
N GLU A 329 16.12 -30.69 18.28
CA GLU A 329 17.17 -29.86 18.89
C GLU A 329 16.70 -28.42 19.12
N GLU A 330 16.02 -27.83 18.13
CA GLU A 330 15.45 -26.48 18.23
C GLU A 330 14.36 -26.42 19.30
N ARG A 331 13.53 -27.47 19.38
CA ARG A 331 12.50 -27.61 20.42
C ARG A 331 13.11 -27.67 21.81
N GLN A 332 14.22 -28.37 21.99
CA GLN A 332 14.91 -28.43 23.28
C GLN A 332 15.53 -27.07 23.67
N VAL A 333 16.02 -26.31 22.68
CA VAL A 333 16.48 -24.93 22.91
C VAL A 333 15.32 -24.04 23.37
N LEU A 334 14.16 -24.13 22.71
CA LEU A 334 12.96 -23.38 23.11
C LEU A 334 12.45 -23.77 24.50
N LEU A 335 12.48 -25.07 24.85
CA LEU A 335 12.15 -25.55 26.20
C LEU A 335 13.09 -24.98 27.28
N ASN A 336 14.39 -24.96 27.00
CA ASN A 336 15.40 -24.50 27.97
C ASN A 336 15.52 -22.97 28.04
N ALA A 337 15.00 -22.24 27.05
CA ALA A 337 15.08 -20.78 26.99
C ALA A 337 14.19 -20.08 28.02
N GLY A 338 13.14 -20.75 28.54
CA GLY A 338 12.10 -20.10 29.34
C GLY A 338 11.53 -18.91 28.58
N ASP A 339 11.42 -17.76 29.24
CA ASP A 339 10.94 -16.51 28.64
C ASP A 339 12.02 -15.69 27.91
N ASP A 340 13.28 -16.15 27.88
CA ASP A 340 14.41 -15.38 27.36
C ASP A 340 14.66 -15.64 25.86
N LEU A 341 14.28 -14.67 25.03
CA LEU A 341 14.54 -14.69 23.59
C LEU A 341 16.04 -14.79 23.25
N ALA A 342 16.94 -14.27 24.09
CA ALA A 342 18.38 -14.35 23.85
C ALA A 342 18.93 -15.78 24.05
N LEU A 343 18.23 -16.63 24.82
CA LEU A 343 18.54 -18.06 24.96
C LEU A 343 17.88 -18.90 23.86
N ALA A 344 16.81 -18.39 23.23
CA ALA A 344 16.10 -19.02 22.12
C ALA A 344 16.84 -18.92 20.78
N ARG A 345 18.11 -19.33 20.73
CA ARG A 345 18.96 -19.29 19.53
C ARG A 345 19.76 -20.56 19.38
N THR A 346 19.90 -21.03 18.14
CA THR A 346 20.84 -22.13 17.81
C THR A 346 22.11 -21.58 17.19
N SER A 347 23.12 -22.44 17.02
CA SER A 347 24.36 -22.07 16.33
C SER A 347 24.12 -21.54 14.91
N GLY A 348 23.00 -21.91 14.27
CA GLY A 348 22.72 -21.60 12.88
C GLY A 348 23.68 -22.27 11.90
N ILE A 349 24.50 -23.23 12.35
CA ILE A 349 25.51 -23.92 11.55
C ILE A 349 25.01 -25.31 11.20
N THR A 350 24.85 -25.59 9.92
CA THR A 350 24.54 -26.94 9.40
C THR A 350 25.69 -27.43 8.55
N GLN A 351 26.38 -28.49 8.98
CA GLN A 351 27.43 -29.12 8.17
C GLN A 351 26.80 -30.03 7.12
N VAL A 352 27.27 -29.91 5.88
CA VAL A 352 26.82 -30.67 4.71
C VAL A 352 28.02 -31.22 3.96
N ALA A 353 27.78 -32.09 2.96
CA ALA A 353 28.87 -32.58 2.13
C ALA A 353 29.56 -31.41 1.39
N PRO A 354 30.88 -31.47 1.14
CA PRO A 354 31.57 -30.45 0.35
C PRO A 354 30.90 -30.24 -1.02
N GLY A 355 30.62 -29.00 -1.36
CA GLY A 355 29.88 -28.59 -2.57
C GLY A 355 28.35 -28.58 -2.43
N GLU A 356 27.80 -28.96 -1.27
CA GLU A 356 26.36 -28.85 -0.97
C GLU A 356 26.01 -27.65 -0.06
N GLY A 357 27.01 -26.95 0.46
CA GLY A 357 26.86 -25.75 1.29
C GLY A 357 27.51 -24.53 0.63
N GLU A 358 27.31 -23.35 1.24
CA GLU A 358 27.79 -22.08 0.68
C GLU A 358 29.05 -21.55 1.38
N TYR A 359 29.43 -22.12 2.53
CA TYR A 359 30.52 -21.62 3.37
C TYR A 359 31.57 -22.67 3.70
N VAL A 360 32.82 -22.22 3.82
CA VAL A 360 33.95 -23.00 4.34
C VAL A 360 34.44 -22.35 5.63
N LEU A 361 34.74 -23.17 6.64
CA LEU A 361 35.36 -22.71 7.89
C LEU A 361 36.88 -22.58 7.69
N LEU A 362 37.40 -21.37 7.80
CA LEU A 362 38.84 -21.12 7.88
C LEU A 362 39.30 -21.10 9.33
N PRO A 363 40.41 -21.77 9.68
CA PRO A 363 41.00 -21.69 11.01
C PRO A 363 41.57 -20.28 11.28
N ALA A 364 41.85 -20.00 12.55
CA ALA A 364 42.47 -18.74 12.96
C ALA A 364 43.81 -18.51 12.23
N ASP A 365 44.04 -17.28 11.78
CA ASP A 365 45.31 -16.83 11.23
C ASP A 365 45.99 -15.92 12.26
N THR A 366 46.89 -16.51 13.04
CA THR A 366 47.65 -15.80 14.08
C THR A 366 48.66 -14.78 13.53
N ILE A 367 48.99 -14.82 12.23
CA ILE A 367 49.90 -13.86 11.61
C ILE A 367 49.12 -12.63 11.14
N ALA A 368 47.94 -12.82 10.54
CA ALA A 368 47.04 -11.74 10.14
C ALA A 368 46.19 -11.19 11.29
N GLY A 369 46.17 -11.85 12.45
CA GLY A 369 45.35 -11.47 13.61
C GLY A 369 43.87 -11.79 13.43
N LEU A 370 43.52 -12.73 12.55
CA LEU A 370 42.12 -13.07 12.22
C LEU A 370 41.66 -14.32 12.99
N PRO A 371 40.47 -14.29 13.62
CA PRO A 371 39.89 -15.45 14.29
C PRO A 371 39.39 -16.51 13.27
N PRO A 372 38.99 -17.72 13.74
CA PRO A 372 38.31 -18.68 12.89
C PRO A 372 37.02 -18.05 12.34
N ARG A 373 36.79 -18.20 11.03
CA ARG A 373 35.69 -17.53 10.35
C ARG A 373 35.15 -18.34 9.19
N PHE A 374 33.90 -18.13 8.87
CA PHE A 374 33.30 -18.70 7.68
C PHE A 374 33.52 -17.77 6.49
N VAL A 375 33.89 -18.33 5.35
CA VAL A 375 34.06 -17.61 4.10
C VAL A 375 33.16 -18.24 3.05
N PHE A 376 32.48 -17.39 2.28
CA PHE A 376 31.62 -17.84 1.20
C PHE A 376 32.46 -18.48 0.09
N ASP A 377 32.13 -19.72 -0.26
CA ASP A 377 32.69 -20.48 -1.38
C ASP A 377 31.65 -21.55 -1.76
N ASP A 378 30.94 -21.34 -2.86
CA ASP A 378 29.87 -22.23 -3.32
C ASP A 378 30.38 -23.50 -4.01
N SER A 379 31.69 -23.56 -4.31
CA SER A 379 32.32 -24.71 -4.97
C SER A 379 32.86 -25.74 -3.96
N LEU A 380 33.38 -25.26 -2.83
CA LEU A 380 33.97 -26.07 -1.76
C LEU A 380 33.17 -26.02 -0.45
N GLY A 381 32.08 -25.26 -0.42
CA GLY A 381 31.26 -25.02 0.76
C GLY A 381 30.75 -26.31 1.40
N SER A 382 31.01 -26.46 2.69
CA SER A 382 30.61 -27.62 3.50
C SER A 382 29.74 -27.21 4.69
N PHE A 383 29.35 -25.94 4.76
CA PHE A 383 28.49 -25.39 5.79
C PHE A 383 27.38 -24.54 5.16
N ARG A 384 26.16 -24.70 5.66
CA ARG A 384 25.08 -23.72 5.50
C ARG A 384 24.92 -22.96 6.78
N LEU A 385 24.89 -21.63 6.67
CA LEU A 385 24.87 -20.73 7.82
C LEU A 385 23.58 -19.91 7.83
N SER A 386 23.06 -19.68 9.03
CA SER A 386 22.10 -18.63 9.31
C SER A 386 22.82 -17.45 9.96
N PHE A 387 22.31 -16.25 9.72
CA PHE A 387 22.84 -15.02 10.30
C PHE A 387 21.75 -14.27 11.04
N ILE A 388 22.12 -13.61 12.13
CA ILE A 388 21.28 -12.72 12.93
C ILE A 388 21.81 -11.30 12.75
N GLU A 389 20.94 -10.36 12.40
CA GLU A 389 21.27 -8.93 12.37
C GLU A 389 21.41 -8.39 13.81
N THR A 390 22.58 -7.87 14.17
CA THR A 390 22.86 -7.30 15.50
C THR A 390 22.91 -5.77 15.51
N GLY A 391 22.78 -5.16 14.33
CA GLY A 391 22.87 -3.72 14.12
C GLY A 391 24.29 -3.27 13.79
N VAL A 392 24.44 -1.99 13.44
CA VAL A 392 25.70 -1.46 12.87
C VAL A 392 26.86 -1.55 13.86
N GLY A 393 27.97 -2.17 13.46
CA GLY A 393 29.19 -2.30 14.27
C GLY A 393 29.01 -3.15 15.53
N ARG A 394 28.16 -4.18 15.46
CA ARG A 394 27.83 -5.08 16.58
C ARG A 394 27.87 -6.56 16.18
N GLY A 395 28.34 -6.86 14.99
CA GLY A 395 28.48 -8.23 14.48
C GLY A 395 29.83 -8.43 13.81
N ASP A 396 30.02 -9.59 13.19
CA ASP A 396 31.30 -9.97 12.60
C ASP A 396 31.27 -9.94 11.06
N TYR A 397 30.06 -9.95 10.48
CA TYR A 397 29.82 -10.06 9.05
C TYR A 397 29.01 -8.88 8.51
N VAL A 398 29.21 -8.57 7.23
CA VAL A 398 28.36 -7.67 6.43
C VAL A 398 27.76 -8.39 5.25
N LEU A 399 26.64 -7.86 4.76
CA LEU A 399 26.01 -8.35 3.54
C LEU A 399 26.88 -7.93 2.33
N GLY A 400 27.67 -8.88 1.81
CA GLY A 400 28.59 -8.69 0.68
C GLY A 400 27.93 -8.87 -0.69
N GLY A 401 26.73 -9.44 -0.76
CA GLY A 401 26.00 -9.58 -2.02
C GLY A 401 24.93 -10.67 -1.97
N PHE A 402 24.61 -11.22 -3.14
CA PHE A 402 23.67 -12.33 -3.29
C PHE A 402 24.20 -13.29 -4.36
N THR A 403 23.92 -14.59 -4.20
CA THR A 403 24.22 -15.60 -5.21
C THR A 403 23.35 -15.42 -6.46
N SER A 404 23.68 -16.11 -7.55
CA SER A 404 22.86 -16.17 -8.77
C SER A 404 21.46 -16.76 -8.55
N ALA A 405 21.25 -17.46 -7.44
CA ALA A 405 19.96 -17.97 -6.98
C ALA A 405 19.19 -16.97 -6.07
N GLY A 406 19.79 -15.82 -5.75
CA GLY A 406 19.18 -14.79 -4.88
C GLY A 406 19.38 -15.02 -3.37
N THR A 407 20.31 -15.89 -2.96
CA THR A 407 20.63 -16.12 -1.54
C THR A 407 21.61 -15.06 -1.04
N PRO A 408 21.40 -14.39 0.11
CA PRO A 408 22.32 -13.39 0.64
C PRO A 408 23.69 -14.02 0.97
N ILE A 409 24.75 -13.29 0.61
CA ILE A 409 26.14 -13.61 0.91
C ILE A 409 26.61 -12.67 2.01
N TYR A 410 27.01 -13.26 3.14
CA TYR A 410 27.64 -12.57 4.25
C TYR A 410 29.15 -12.76 4.23
N GLU A 411 29.88 -11.66 4.29
CA GLU A 411 31.34 -11.61 4.29
C GLU A 411 31.84 -11.18 5.66
N PHE A 412 32.91 -11.82 6.13
CA PHE A 412 33.53 -11.47 7.40
C PHE A 412 34.28 -10.14 7.28
N GLU A 413 33.90 -9.16 8.11
CA GLU A 413 34.54 -7.84 8.14
C GLU A 413 35.54 -7.72 9.30
N GLY A 414 35.25 -8.37 10.42
CA GLY A 414 36.05 -8.32 11.65
C GLY A 414 35.16 -8.47 12.88
N GLU A 415 35.69 -9.03 13.97
CA GLU A 415 34.92 -9.17 15.22
C GLU A 415 34.42 -7.80 15.70
N GLY A 416 33.09 -7.63 15.76
CA GLY A 416 32.44 -6.38 16.17
C GLY A 416 32.46 -5.25 15.13
N GLU A 417 33.03 -5.46 13.95
CA GLU A 417 33.11 -4.43 12.89
C GLU A 417 31.94 -4.52 11.89
N GLY A 418 31.26 -5.67 11.83
CA GLY A 418 30.13 -5.93 10.95
C GLY A 418 28.75 -5.69 11.59
N ASN A 419 27.71 -6.15 10.89
CA ASN A 419 26.29 -5.94 11.25
C ASN A 419 25.54 -7.25 11.59
N TYR A 420 26.17 -8.40 11.32
CA TYR A 420 25.56 -9.72 11.44
C TYR A 420 26.48 -10.70 12.18
N VAL A 421 25.89 -11.63 12.93
CA VAL A 421 26.60 -12.75 13.58
C VAL A 421 26.04 -14.09 13.09
N VAL A 422 26.86 -15.14 13.10
CA VAL A 422 26.38 -16.49 12.77
C VAL A 422 25.46 -16.99 13.88
N GLY A 423 24.25 -17.40 13.50
CA GLY A 423 23.23 -17.86 14.44
C GLY A 423 21.86 -17.98 13.78
N LYS A 424 20.97 -18.75 14.40
CA LYS A 424 19.55 -18.78 14.02
C LYS A 424 18.70 -18.43 15.23
N GLN A 425 18.04 -17.28 15.17
CA GLN A 425 17.07 -16.87 16.17
C GLN A 425 15.81 -17.74 16.01
N LEU A 426 15.41 -18.43 17.09
CA LEU A 426 14.18 -19.19 17.11
C LEU A 426 13.04 -18.33 17.67
N PRO A 427 11.85 -18.44 17.08
CA PRO A 427 10.69 -17.70 17.54
C PRO A 427 10.04 -18.36 18.75
N LEU A 428 9.78 -17.61 19.82
CA LEU A 428 9.04 -18.10 20.99
C LEU A 428 7.53 -17.94 20.75
N PRO A 429 6.72 -19.01 20.80
CA PRO A 429 5.27 -18.91 20.69
C PRO A 429 4.69 -18.32 21.98
N GLU A 430 3.87 -17.28 21.89
CA GLU A 430 3.32 -16.58 23.06
C GLU A 430 1.80 -16.76 23.22
N SER A 431 1.30 -16.53 24.43
CA SER A 431 -0.14 -16.38 24.73
C SER A 431 -0.38 -15.09 25.52
N ARG A 432 -1.39 -14.33 25.10
CA ARG A 432 -1.85 -13.11 25.76
C ARG A 432 -3.35 -13.16 25.96
N ALA A 433 -3.79 -13.21 27.21
CA ALA A 433 -5.20 -13.08 27.57
C ALA A 433 -5.44 -11.79 28.37
N LEU A 434 -6.62 -11.21 28.19
CA LEU A 434 -7.06 -9.98 28.82
C LEU A 434 -8.52 -10.12 29.25
N PHE A 435 -8.76 -9.88 30.53
CA PHE A 435 -10.09 -9.75 31.11
C PHE A 435 -10.30 -8.30 31.51
N THR A 436 -11.42 -7.71 31.11
CA THR A 436 -11.80 -6.35 31.45
C THR A 436 -13.23 -6.32 31.98
N GLY A 437 -13.43 -5.64 33.11
CA GLY A 437 -14.73 -5.25 33.62
C GLY A 437 -14.82 -3.72 33.72
N ARG A 438 -15.94 -3.14 33.31
CA ARG A 438 -16.20 -1.70 33.40
C ARG A 438 -17.61 -1.43 33.86
N LEU A 439 -17.75 -0.55 34.84
CA LEU A 439 -19.04 -0.11 35.40
C LEU A 439 -19.15 1.40 35.25
N LEU A 440 -20.19 1.83 34.55
CA LEU A 440 -20.52 3.23 34.28
C LEU A 440 -21.82 3.57 35.02
N GLY A 441 -21.93 4.80 35.49
CA GLY A 441 -23.20 5.27 36.07
C GLY A 441 -23.32 6.77 36.02
N ALA A 442 -24.55 7.26 35.91
CA ALA A 442 -24.85 8.68 36.01
C ALA A 442 -26.02 8.92 36.97
N ARG A 443 -25.91 9.96 37.79
CA ARG A 443 -26.98 10.41 38.70
C ARG A 443 -27.38 11.83 38.32
N GLY A 444 -28.55 11.96 37.72
CA GLY A 444 -29.01 13.24 37.15
C GLY A 444 -28.18 13.64 35.93
N LYS A 445 -28.17 14.95 35.60
CA LYS A 445 -27.43 15.48 34.45
C LYS A 445 -25.97 15.85 34.75
N HIS A 446 -25.60 15.88 36.03
CA HIS A 446 -24.35 16.49 36.48
C HIS A 446 -23.33 15.47 36.98
N LEU A 447 -23.72 14.38 37.65
CA LEU A 447 -22.78 13.42 38.21
C LEU A 447 -22.68 12.17 37.33
N ALA A 448 -21.46 11.76 37.00
CA ALA A 448 -21.16 10.49 36.37
C ALA A 448 -19.92 9.83 37.00
N PHE A 449 -19.85 8.51 36.98
CA PHE A 449 -18.67 7.76 37.38
C PHE A 449 -18.38 6.65 36.35
N ASP A 450 -17.13 6.19 36.38
CA ASP A 450 -16.59 5.18 35.49
C ASP A 450 -15.52 4.39 36.23
N LEU A 451 -15.77 3.11 36.47
CA LEU A 451 -14.85 2.19 37.15
C LEU A 451 -14.44 1.11 36.15
N GLU A 452 -13.16 0.90 35.99
CA GLU A 452 -12.57 -0.08 35.10
C GLU A 452 -11.55 -0.94 35.86
N TRP A 453 -11.58 -2.26 35.63
CA TRP A 453 -10.61 -3.21 36.16
C TRP A 453 -10.21 -4.20 35.07
N ASN A 454 -8.93 -4.51 34.98
CA ASN A 454 -8.32 -5.33 33.95
C ASN A 454 -7.32 -6.29 34.57
N VAL A 455 -7.29 -7.51 34.06
CA VAL A 455 -6.30 -8.54 34.41
C VAL A 455 -5.78 -9.14 33.12
N SER A 456 -4.47 -9.18 32.96
CA SER A 456 -3.78 -9.83 31.86
C SER A 456 -3.05 -11.08 32.32
N ASP A 457 -2.95 -12.05 31.43
CA ASP A 457 -2.15 -13.26 31.56
C ASP A 457 -1.30 -13.37 30.31
N HIS A 458 0.01 -13.17 30.43
CA HIS A 458 0.96 -13.17 29.32
C HIS A 458 2.10 -14.14 29.56
N ASP A 459 2.02 -15.26 28.86
CA ASP A 459 3.05 -16.29 28.75
C ASP A 459 3.86 -16.00 27.47
N ARG A 460 5.19 -15.91 27.59
CA ARG A 460 6.09 -15.56 26.47
C ARG A 460 6.65 -16.78 25.76
N ASN A 461 6.44 -17.99 26.29
CA ASN A 461 6.92 -19.21 25.69
C ASN A 461 6.05 -20.44 26.03
N LEU A 462 5.10 -20.73 25.16
CA LEU A 462 4.21 -21.89 25.29
C LEU A 462 4.92 -23.25 25.29
N PHE A 463 6.19 -23.33 24.89
CA PHE A 463 6.97 -24.56 25.00
C PHE A 463 7.47 -24.84 26.41
N SER A 464 7.69 -23.83 27.25
CA SER A 464 8.41 -23.97 28.53
C SER A 464 7.57 -23.51 29.71
N ASP A 465 7.55 -24.30 30.79
CA ASP A 465 6.95 -23.89 32.07
C ASP A 465 7.95 -23.09 32.95
N ILE A 466 9.17 -22.84 32.46
CA ILE A 466 10.18 -22.05 33.17
C ILE A 466 9.76 -20.58 33.13
N ASP A 467 9.77 -19.92 34.30
CA ASP A 467 9.42 -18.51 34.51
C ASP A 467 7.92 -18.14 34.45
N ASP A 468 7.01 -19.10 34.23
CA ASP A 468 5.54 -18.90 34.22
C ASP A 468 4.89 -18.30 35.50
N GLY A 469 5.66 -18.19 36.58
CA GLY A 469 5.22 -17.57 37.84
C GLY A 469 4.97 -16.06 37.76
N ASP A 470 5.31 -15.40 36.65
CA ASP A 470 5.19 -13.95 36.47
C ASP A 470 4.23 -13.49 35.35
N ASN A 471 3.43 -14.40 34.79
CA ASN A 471 2.53 -14.11 33.66
C ASN A 471 1.35 -13.15 34.00
N LEU A 472 0.92 -13.10 35.27
CA LEU A 472 -0.26 -12.33 35.69
C LEU A 472 0.05 -10.87 36.03
N GLY A 473 -0.78 -9.96 35.51
CA GLY A 473 -0.74 -8.53 35.85
C GLY A 473 -2.12 -7.88 35.85
N ASP A 474 -2.27 -6.76 36.57
CA ASP A 474 -3.54 -6.03 36.67
C ASP A 474 -3.41 -4.53 36.39
N ALA A 475 -4.50 -3.92 35.96
CA ALA A 475 -4.66 -2.49 35.81
C ALA A 475 -6.09 -2.05 36.13
N GLY A 476 -6.29 -0.80 36.56
CA GLY A 476 -7.62 -0.28 36.83
C GLY A 476 -7.68 1.24 36.78
N GLU A 477 -8.87 1.78 36.59
CA GLU A 477 -9.13 3.23 36.66
C GLU A 477 -10.50 3.47 37.29
N PHE A 478 -10.56 4.38 38.26
CA PHE A 478 -11.81 4.95 38.74
C PHE A 478 -11.84 6.43 38.38
N ARG A 479 -12.94 6.89 37.78
CA ARG A 479 -13.16 8.28 37.39
C ARG A 479 -14.50 8.78 37.88
N LEU A 480 -14.53 10.01 38.38
CA LEU A 480 -15.70 10.73 38.87
C LEU A 480 -15.80 12.08 38.16
N GLN A 481 -16.95 12.35 37.54
CA GLN A 481 -17.20 13.56 36.76
C GLN A 481 -18.41 14.33 37.30
N LEU A 482 -18.22 15.62 37.53
CA LEU A 482 -19.27 16.60 37.77
C LEU A 482 -19.30 17.56 36.57
N LYS A 483 -20.37 17.52 35.78
CA LYS A 483 -20.54 18.29 34.53
C LYS A 483 -21.55 19.41 34.69
N ASP A 484 -21.23 20.55 34.09
CA ASP A 484 -22.08 21.72 33.94
C ASP A 484 -22.78 22.14 35.23
N LEU A 485 -22.05 22.14 36.36
CA LEU A 485 -22.59 22.59 37.64
C LEU A 485 -22.88 24.09 37.55
N PRO A 486 -24.16 24.52 37.61
CA PRO A 486 -24.50 25.92 37.41
C PRO A 486 -24.05 26.74 38.61
N VAL A 487 -23.33 27.82 38.34
CA VAL A 487 -22.97 28.84 39.34
C VAL A 487 -23.42 30.21 38.84
N ARG A 488 -23.56 31.19 39.74
CA ARG A 488 -24.10 32.54 39.41
C ARG A 488 -23.40 33.21 38.23
N ILE A 489 -22.13 32.88 38.00
CA ILE A 489 -21.25 33.53 37.02
C ILE A 489 -20.87 32.62 35.83
N GLY A 490 -21.40 31.39 35.73
CA GLY A 490 -21.01 30.44 34.69
C GLY A 490 -21.35 28.99 35.06
N SER A 491 -20.51 28.06 34.61
CA SER A 491 -20.62 26.63 34.88
C SER A 491 -19.27 26.07 35.32
N LEU A 492 -19.30 25.12 36.24
CA LEU A 492 -18.12 24.42 36.74
C LEU A 492 -18.14 22.96 36.31
N ASN A 493 -16.96 22.45 35.97
CA ASN A 493 -16.70 21.05 35.65
C ASN A 493 -15.62 20.53 36.59
N PHE A 494 -15.80 19.35 37.15
CA PHE A 494 -14.76 18.64 37.89
C PHE A 494 -14.64 17.21 37.38
N ASN A 495 -13.41 16.73 37.23
CA ASN A 495 -13.11 15.37 36.81
C ASN A 495 -11.94 14.84 37.64
N GLY A 496 -12.19 13.90 38.53
CA GLY A 496 -11.16 13.20 39.29
C GLY A 496 -10.98 11.78 38.76
N SER A 497 -9.75 11.30 38.64
CA SER A 497 -9.44 9.92 38.31
C SER A 497 -8.29 9.37 39.14
N VAL A 498 -8.33 8.08 39.47
CA VAL A 498 -7.22 7.32 40.04
C VAL A 498 -7.06 6.08 39.19
N SER A 499 -5.85 5.82 38.70
CA SER A 499 -5.53 4.64 37.90
C SER A 499 -4.33 3.89 38.47
N THR A 500 -4.29 2.59 38.28
CA THR A 500 -3.16 1.74 38.65
C THR A 500 -2.78 0.80 37.50
N ILE A 501 -1.49 0.54 37.32
CA ILE A 501 -0.97 -0.42 36.34
C ILE A 501 0.19 -1.18 36.99
N HIS A 502 0.14 -2.50 36.98
CA HIS A 502 1.26 -3.36 37.40
C HIS A 502 2.29 -3.53 36.26
N GLU A 503 3.58 -3.69 36.57
CA GLU A 503 4.66 -3.87 35.58
C GLU A 503 4.44 -5.10 34.66
N ARG A 504 3.72 -6.11 35.16
CA ARG A 504 3.37 -7.35 34.46
C ARG A 504 2.11 -7.21 33.62
N PHE A 505 1.36 -6.11 33.77
CA PHE A 505 0.16 -5.90 32.96
C PHE A 505 0.52 -5.74 31.48
N ARG A 506 -0.17 -6.48 30.62
CA ARG A 506 0.02 -6.44 29.17
C ARG A 506 -1.34 -6.28 28.50
N SER A 507 -1.52 -5.14 27.83
CA SER A 507 -2.63 -4.92 26.91
C SER A 507 -2.37 -5.61 25.57
N LEU A 508 -3.42 -5.86 24.77
CA LEU A 508 -3.24 -6.36 23.41
C LEU A 508 -2.60 -5.32 22.47
N ASP A 509 -2.84 -4.03 22.71
CA ASP A 509 -2.13 -2.92 22.04
C ASP A 509 -1.29 -2.16 23.08
N LYS A 510 -1.78 -1.00 23.55
CA LYS A 510 -1.08 -0.10 24.49
C LYS A 510 -1.93 0.27 25.69
N ALA A 511 -1.32 0.26 26.88
CA ALA A 511 -1.96 0.64 28.14
C ALA A 511 -2.00 2.17 28.38
N ARG A 512 -1.04 2.90 27.79
CA ARG A 512 -0.95 4.36 27.83
C ARG A 512 -0.96 4.91 26.41
N THR A 513 -1.48 6.11 26.22
CA THR A 513 -1.47 6.79 24.93
C THR A 513 -0.06 7.25 24.56
N TRP A 514 0.14 7.56 23.28
CA TRP A 514 1.37 8.20 22.82
C TRP A 514 1.73 9.41 23.67
N TYR A 515 3.03 9.56 23.92
CA TYR A 515 3.64 10.65 24.67
C TYR A 515 3.25 10.75 26.15
N PHE A 516 2.47 9.81 26.70
CA PHE A 516 2.11 9.84 28.13
C PHE A 516 3.35 9.87 29.03
N TYR A 517 4.31 8.97 28.82
CA TYR A 517 5.51 8.91 29.65
C TYR A 517 6.42 10.12 29.45
N ARG A 518 6.50 10.67 28.23
CA ARG A 518 7.18 11.95 27.95
C ARG A 518 6.54 13.12 28.72
N ASP A 519 5.21 13.18 28.75
CA ASP A 519 4.45 14.22 29.46
C ASP A 519 4.59 14.14 30.99
N TRP A 520 5.04 12.98 31.48
CA TRP A 520 5.39 12.67 32.86
C TRP A 520 6.91 12.58 33.10
N ASN A 521 7.78 12.93 32.14
CA ASN A 521 9.25 12.82 32.26
C ASN A 521 9.78 11.40 32.57
N LEU A 522 8.99 10.37 32.28
CA LEU A 522 9.29 8.95 32.51
C LEU A 522 9.60 8.21 31.20
N GLU A 523 9.93 8.94 30.13
CA GLU A 523 10.41 8.36 28.88
C GLU A 523 11.72 7.60 29.12
N ASN A 524 11.87 6.45 28.46
CA ASN A 524 12.97 5.49 28.66
C ASN A 524 13.14 4.96 30.11
N VAL A 525 12.15 5.18 31.00
CA VAL A 525 12.13 4.59 32.34
C VAL A 525 11.14 3.42 32.34
N PRO A 526 11.62 2.16 32.34
CA PRO A 526 10.74 1.01 32.43
C PRO A 526 9.92 1.08 33.73
N LEU A 527 8.66 0.65 33.65
CA LEU A 527 7.83 0.49 34.84
C LEU A 527 8.36 -0.69 35.66
N GLN A 528 8.71 -0.43 36.91
CA GLN A 528 9.04 -1.44 37.91
C GLN A 528 7.97 -1.42 39.00
N GLY A 529 7.47 -2.59 39.41
CA GLY A 529 6.43 -2.74 40.41
C GLY A 529 5.06 -2.19 39.96
N ARG A 530 4.51 -1.20 40.68
CA ARG A 530 3.17 -0.66 40.41
C ARG A 530 3.20 0.84 40.17
N GLU A 531 2.52 1.28 39.11
CA GLU A 531 2.20 2.69 38.88
C GLU A 531 0.83 3.00 39.48
N VAL A 532 0.73 4.11 40.23
CA VAL A 532 -0.52 4.70 40.70
C VAL A 532 -0.55 6.16 40.25
N LEU A 533 -1.57 6.54 39.48
CA LEU A 533 -1.76 7.89 38.96
C LEU A 533 -3.10 8.46 39.44
N GLY A 534 -3.06 9.50 40.25
CA GLY A 534 -4.21 10.35 40.58
C GLY A 534 -4.22 11.61 39.73
N GLU A 535 -5.35 11.99 39.15
CA GLU A 535 -5.55 13.25 38.45
C GLU A 535 -6.83 13.93 38.92
N LEU A 536 -6.78 15.24 39.16
CA LEU A 536 -7.93 16.09 39.41
C LEU A 536 -7.92 17.23 38.41
N ARG A 537 -8.99 17.38 37.63
CA ARG A 537 -9.19 18.46 36.68
C ARG A 537 -10.40 19.28 37.06
N SER A 538 -10.26 20.60 37.08
CA SER A 538 -11.36 21.54 37.25
C SER A 538 -11.43 22.47 36.04
N GLY A 539 -12.65 22.84 35.66
CA GLY A 539 -12.93 23.73 34.56
C GLY A 539 -14.00 24.74 34.94
N PHE A 540 -13.86 25.97 34.47
CA PHE A 540 -14.85 27.03 34.62
C PHE A 540 -15.14 27.65 33.26
N ALA A 541 -16.41 27.66 32.86
CA ALA A 541 -16.85 28.28 31.61
C ALA A 541 -17.95 29.33 31.85
N ARG A 542 -17.81 30.50 31.21
CA ARG A 542 -18.85 31.55 31.16
C ARG A 542 -19.21 31.86 29.71
N GLY A 543 -20.26 31.18 29.23
CA GLY A 543 -20.66 31.25 27.81
C GLY A 543 -19.51 30.87 26.90
N GLU A 544 -19.37 31.56 25.76
CA GLU A 544 -18.23 31.39 24.85
C GLU A 544 -17.04 32.33 25.17
N VAL A 545 -17.13 33.12 26.25
CA VAL A 545 -16.23 34.25 26.52
C VAL A 545 -15.04 33.85 27.39
N VAL A 546 -15.26 33.02 28.40
CA VAL A 546 -14.22 32.59 29.35
C VAL A 546 -14.26 31.08 29.49
N ASP A 547 -13.12 30.45 29.35
CA ASP A 547 -12.87 29.04 29.62
C ASP A 547 -11.52 28.92 30.36
N LEU A 548 -11.57 28.45 31.60
CA LEU A 548 -10.41 28.25 32.46
C LEU A 548 -10.33 26.77 32.82
N GLY A 549 -9.15 26.18 32.72
CA GLY A 549 -8.89 24.81 33.14
C GLY A 549 -7.71 24.75 34.10
N TYR A 550 -7.79 23.89 35.11
CA TYR A 550 -6.67 23.52 35.96
C TYR A 550 -6.65 22.02 36.15
N SER A 551 -5.47 21.42 36.15
CA SER A 551 -5.28 20.01 36.44
C SER A 551 -4.09 19.80 37.37
N LEU A 552 -4.28 18.90 38.32
CA LEU A 552 -3.27 18.43 39.26
C LEU A 552 -3.18 16.91 39.07
N GLY A 553 -1.99 16.40 38.80
CA GLY A 553 -1.70 14.98 38.74
C GLY A 553 -0.65 14.61 39.77
N ASN A 554 -0.75 13.41 40.33
CA ASN A 554 0.31 12.76 41.09
C ASN A 554 0.52 11.35 40.54
N ILE A 555 1.74 11.01 40.16
CA ILE A 555 2.14 9.67 39.73
C ILE A 555 3.12 9.11 40.77
N ASP A 556 2.90 7.87 41.17
CA ASP A 556 3.73 7.16 42.11
C ASP A 556 4.08 5.80 41.52
N ARG A 557 5.36 5.49 41.50
CA ARG A 557 5.95 4.20 41.12
C ARG A 557 6.95 3.82 42.20
N ASP A 558 7.26 2.54 42.29
CA ASP A 558 8.24 2.00 43.24
C ASP A 558 9.60 2.74 43.17
N ASN A 559 10.00 3.17 41.98
CA ASN A 559 11.27 3.84 41.73
C ASN A 559 11.18 5.37 41.54
N PHE A 560 9.99 5.92 41.24
CA PHE A 560 9.81 7.35 40.93
C PHE A 560 8.46 7.87 41.43
N SER A 561 8.45 9.05 42.03
CA SER A 561 7.24 9.78 42.38
C SER A 561 7.25 11.15 41.73
N GLY A 562 6.09 11.69 41.36
CA GLY A 562 6.05 12.96 40.67
C GLY A 562 4.70 13.66 40.64
N MET A 563 4.75 14.97 40.56
CA MET A 563 3.59 15.83 40.58
C MET A 563 3.55 16.71 39.32
N LYS A 564 2.35 16.85 38.76
CA LYS A 564 2.10 17.66 37.57
C LYS A 564 1.01 18.68 37.84
N HIS A 565 1.28 19.93 37.51
CA HIS A 565 0.29 21.00 37.49
C HIS A 565 0.16 21.51 36.06
N GLU A 566 -1.06 21.62 35.54
CA GLU A 566 -1.31 22.24 34.25
C GLU A 566 -2.49 23.21 34.34
N GLY A 567 -2.30 24.44 33.86
CA GLY A 567 -3.31 25.48 33.80
C GLY A 567 -3.55 25.91 32.35
N THR A 568 -4.81 26.08 31.98
CA THR A 568 -5.22 26.59 30.66
C THR A 568 -6.19 27.76 30.83
N ILE A 569 -6.06 28.74 29.95
CA ILE A 569 -6.95 29.90 29.89
C ILE A 569 -7.30 30.14 28.43
N ARG A 570 -8.58 30.37 28.17
CA ARG A 570 -9.09 30.88 26.90
C ARG A 570 -10.07 32.00 27.19
N LEU A 571 -9.71 33.20 26.75
CA LEU A 571 -10.56 34.37 26.78
C LEU A 571 -10.92 34.72 25.34
N ALA A 572 -12.20 34.75 25.02
CA ALA A 572 -12.69 35.18 23.72
C ALA A 572 -13.66 36.36 23.88
N ARG A 573 -13.49 37.41 23.06
CA ARG A 573 -14.40 38.56 23.02
C ARG A 573 -14.98 38.72 21.61
N VAL A 574 -15.96 39.61 21.48
CA VAL A 574 -16.51 40.04 20.18
C VAL A 574 -15.36 40.44 19.24
N GLU A 575 -15.51 40.15 17.95
CA GLU A 575 -14.54 40.44 16.88
C GLU A 575 -13.32 39.50 16.75
N ASP A 576 -13.45 38.23 17.15
CA ASP A 576 -12.40 37.21 16.99
C ASP A 576 -11.13 37.50 17.82
N GLN A 577 -11.26 38.32 18.88
CA GLN A 577 -10.23 38.52 19.88
C GLN A 577 -10.13 37.29 20.77
N VAL A 578 -9.03 36.55 20.69
CA VAL A 578 -8.84 35.32 21.46
C VAL A 578 -7.45 35.34 22.10
N VAL A 579 -7.41 35.22 23.42
CA VAL A 579 -6.20 34.94 24.18
C VAL A 579 -6.28 33.50 24.66
N LYS A 580 -5.26 32.71 24.37
CA LYS A 580 -5.07 31.36 24.90
C LYS A 580 -3.78 31.34 25.70
N GLY A 581 -3.78 30.66 26.82
CA GLY A 581 -2.58 30.41 27.60
C GLY A 581 -2.59 28.96 28.09
N LYS A 582 -1.42 28.33 28.10
CA LYS A 582 -1.19 27.02 28.70
C LYS A 582 0.10 27.09 29.49
N ILE A 583 0.08 26.65 30.74
CA ILE A 583 1.28 26.45 31.55
C ILE A 583 1.25 25.05 32.14
N PHE A 584 2.40 24.38 32.23
CA PHE A 584 2.53 23.20 33.06
C PHE A 584 3.90 23.09 33.71
N THR A 585 3.94 22.44 34.88
CA THR A 585 5.16 21.96 35.51
C THR A 585 4.96 20.49 35.84
N THR A 586 5.95 19.67 35.54
CA THR A 586 6.02 18.26 35.93
C THR A 586 7.34 18.06 36.62
N ASP A 587 7.30 17.65 37.89
CA ASP A 587 8.47 17.39 38.71
C ASP A 587 8.41 15.92 39.15
N VAL A 588 9.47 15.16 38.86
CA VAL A 588 9.57 13.73 39.14
C VAL A 588 10.91 13.48 39.82
N GLU A 589 10.94 12.64 40.85
CA GLU A 589 12.14 12.29 41.60
C GLU A 589 12.14 10.80 41.91
N GLY A 590 13.31 10.16 41.83
CA GLY A 590 13.43 8.73 42.01
C GLY A 590 14.77 8.17 41.56
N SER A 591 15.19 7.04 42.13
CA SER A 591 16.44 6.34 41.77
C SER A 591 17.71 7.23 41.72
N GLY A 592 17.79 8.29 42.53
CA GLY A 592 18.93 9.22 42.55
C GLY A 592 18.93 10.27 41.42
N GLU A 593 17.81 10.36 40.68
CA GLU A 593 17.57 11.34 39.63
C GLU A 593 16.38 12.25 39.98
N LYS A 594 16.43 13.50 39.53
CA LYS A 594 15.31 14.45 39.57
C LYS A 594 15.09 15.04 38.19
N ARG A 595 13.85 14.94 37.71
CA ARG A 595 13.45 15.33 36.36
C ARG A 595 12.38 16.40 36.42
N THR A 596 12.69 17.60 35.95
CA THR A 596 11.76 18.75 35.96
C THR A 596 11.47 19.20 34.54
N ARG A 597 10.19 19.43 34.23
CA ARG A 597 9.75 19.98 32.95
C ARG A 597 8.78 21.11 33.18
N LYS A 598 9.11 22.29 32.67
CA LYS A 598 8.29 23.50 32.76
C LYS A 598 7.99 24.00 31.37
N HIS A 599 6.72 24.25 31.08
CA HIS A 599 6.27 24.77 29.81
C HIS A 599 5.29 25.92 30.03
N GLY A 600 5.41 26.95 29.22
CA GLY A 600 4.43 28.04 29.17
C GLY A 600 4.25 28.50 27.74
N SER A 601 3.00 28.64 27.29
CA SER A 601 2.64 29.22 26.02
C SER A 601 1.50 30.21 26.16
N VAL A 602 1.59 31.33 25.45
CA VAL A 602 0.55 32.35 25.35
C VAL A 602 0.37 32.70 23.88
N SER A 603 -0.86 32.56 23.39
CA SER A 603 -1.26 32.94 22.04
C SER A 603 -2.30 34.04 22.11
N MET A 604 -2.10 35.12 21.36
CA MET A 604 -3.07 36.21 21.22
C MET A 604 -3.42 36.38 19.75
N ALA A 605 -4.71 36.47 19.45
CA ALA A 605 -5.23 36.77 18.12
C ALA A 605 -6.24 37.91 18.21
N CYS A 606 -6.25 38.81 17.23
CA CYS A 606 -7.19 39.93 17.17
C CYS A 606 -7.66 40.12 15.72
N GLY A 607 -8.98 40.15 15.50
CA GLY A 607 -9.54 40.46 14.19
C GLY A 607 -9.45 41.96 13.90
N ILE A 608 -8.65 42.35 12.90
CA ILE A 608 -8.55 43.73 12.41
C ILE A 608 -8.97 43.75 10.95
N TRP A 609 -10.12 44.38 10.66
CA TRP A 609 -10.70 44.44 9.31
C TRP A 609 -10.96 43.03 8.74
N GLU A 610 -10.35 42.70 7.59
CA GLU A 610 -10.39 41.38 6.95
C GLU A 610 -9.21 40.47 7.35
N LEU A 611 -8.42 40.84 8.35
CA LEU A 611 -7.23 40.11 8.78
C LEU A 611 -7.30 39.68 10.25
N VAL A 612 -6.55 38.64 10.59
CA VAL A 612 -6.37 38.14 11.95
C VAL A 612 -4.87 37.98 12.19
N PRO A 613 -4.18 39.05 12.63
CA PRO A 613 -2.87 38.90 13.25
C PRO A 613 -2.96 38.06 14.52
N SER A 614 -1.94 37.23 14.72
CA SER A 614 -1.76 36.46 15.94
C SER A 614 -0.28 36.30 16.27
N ILE A 615 0.01 36.31 17.56
CA ILE A 615 1.34 36.07 18.12
C ILE A 615 1.24 34.90 19.09
N THR A 616 2.20 34.00 19.05
CA THR A 616 2.37 32.93 20.03
C THR A 616 3.78 32.99 20.57
N TYR A 617 3.89 33.02 21.89
CA TYR A 617 5.13 32.83 22.61
C TYR A 617 5.05 31.51 23.36
N SER A 618 6.05 30.65 23.22
CA SER A 618 6.14 29.38 23.93
C SER A 618 7.55 29.18 24.46
N ARG A 619 7.68 28.73 25.70
CA ARG A 619 8.94 28.36 26.31
C ARG A 619 8.80 27.02 26.99
N GLU A 620 9.78 26.15 26.82
CA GLU A 620 9.88 24.90 27.57
C GLU A 620 11.29 24.73 28.11
N ARG A 621 11.40 24.09 29.28
CA ARG A 621 12.67 23.69 29.87
C ARG A 621 12.49 22.33 30.53
N PHE A 622 13.28 21.36 30.10
CA PHE A 622 13.41 20.02 30.63
C PHE A 622 14.82 19.85 31.22
N LEU A 623 14.91 19.35 32.44
CA LEU A 623 16.16 19.17 33.18
C LEU A 623 16.13 17.82 33.89
N VAL A 624 17.22 17.07 33.80
CA VAL A 624 17.52 15.85 34.54
C VAL A 624 18.76 16.13 35.37
N GLU A 625 18.58 16.11 36.68
CA GLU A 625 19.64 16.23 37.69
C GLU A 625 19.95 14.82 38.21
N ALA A 626 21.20 14.37 38.14
CA ALA A 626 21.58 13.02 38.55
C ALA A 626 22.86 13.04 39.40
N GLY A 627 22.91 12.23 40.46
CA GLY A 627 24.08 12.20 41.35
C GLY A 627 25.31 11.49 40.76
N ALA A 628 25.11 10.57 39.80
CA ALA A 628 26.16 9.67 39.28
C ALA A 628 26.60 9.99 37.84
N VAL A 629 25.89 10.86 37.13
CA VAL A 629 26.14 11.24 35.73
C VAL A 629 25.94 12.75 35.63
N PRO A 630 26.68 13.49 34.77
CA PRO A 630 26.46 14.92 34.61
C PRO A 630 25.01 15.26 34.24
N ASP A 631 24.54 16.43 34.67
CA ASP A 631 23.18 16.86 34.42
C ASP A 631 22.94 17.01 32.91
N SER A 632 21.72 16.69 32.48
CA SER A 632 21.31 16.87 31.09
C SER A 632 20.02 17.68 31.03
N GLY A 633 19.86 18.46 29.98
CA GLY A 633 18.69 19.30 29.86
C GLY A 633 18.54 19.83 28.46
N ARG A 634 17.29 20.15 28.13
CA ARG A 634 16.88 20.74 26.87
C ARG A 634 15.84 21.79 27.13
N ALA A 635 16.00 22.96 26.55
CA ALA A 635 15.06 24.05 26.62
C ALA A 635 14.84 24.65 25.24
N TYR A 636 13.70 25.30 25.04
CA TYR A 636 13.50 26.12 23.88
C TYR A 636 12.67 27.35 24.21
N GLU A 637 12.88 28.40 23.43
CA GLU A 637 12.03 29.58 23.35
C GLU A 637 11.57 29.72 21.90
N LEU A 638 10.27 29.91 21.70
CA LEU A 638 9.62 29.97 20.39
C LEU A 638 8.72 31.20 20.32
N VAL A 639 8.94 32.01 19.29
CA VAL A 639 8.07 33.13 18.91
C VAL A 639 7.50 32.83 17.54
N ARG A 640 6.17 32.84 17.42
CA ARG A 640 5.46 32.69 16.15
C ARG A 640 4.55 33.88 15.89
N LEU A 641 4.76 34.53 14.76
CA LEU A 641 3.91 35.59 14.24
C LEU A 641 3.12 35.04 13.05
N ARG A 642 1.79 35.21 13.07
CA ARG A 642 0.92 34.73 12.00
C ARG A 642 -0.07 35.80 11.58
N LEU A 643 -0.24 35.97 10.27
CA LEU A 643 -1.25 36.82 9.68
C LEU A 643 -2.16 35.98 8.78
N ALA A 644 -3.46 35.96 9.05
CA ALA A 644 -4.42 35.19 8.27
C ALA A 644 -5.62 36.02 7.81
N LYS A 645 -6.31 35.58 6.76
CA LYS A 645 -7.57 36.19 6.33
C LYS A 645 -8.73 35.85 7.25
N ARG A 646 -9.49 36.86 7.64
CA ARG A 646 -10.70 36.77 8.44
C ARG A 646 -11.87 36.27 7.59
N ARG A 647 -12.55 35.22 8.04
CA ARG A 647 -13.79 34.66 7.45
C ARG A 647 -13.75 34.58 5.90
N PRO A 648 -12.78 33.85 5.33
CA PRO A 648 -12.60 33.79 3.88
C PRO A 648 -13.80 33.11 3.18
N LYS A 649 -14.45 33.82 2.25
CA LYS A 649 -15.50 33.24 1.40
C LYS A 649 -14.93 32.44 0.22
N ASN A 650 -14.02 33.06 -0.54
CA ASN A 650 -13.50 32.51 -1.80
C ASN A 650 -11.99 32.27 -1.79
N VAL A 651 -11.22 33.07 -1.06
CA VAL A 651 -9.76 32.95 -0.97
C VAL A 651 -9.41 33.04 0.50
N SER A 652 -8.65 32.09 1.01
CA SER A 652 -8.00 32.10 2.33
C SER A 652 -6.51 32.20 2.16
N PHE A 653 -5.83 32.87 3.08
CA PHE A 653 -4.39 32.82 3.17
C PHE A 653 -3.94 32.87 4.62
N SER A 654 -2.76 32.34 4.90
CA SER A 654 -2.00 32.63 6.10
C SER A 654 -0.51 32.68 5.81
N ILE A 655 0.18 33.59 6.48
CA ILE A 655 1.65 33.66 6.50
C ILE A 655 2.08 33.54 7.94
N ASP A 656 3.10 32.74 8.18
CA ASP A 656 3.60 32.35 9.48
C ASP A 656 5.13 32.51 9.50
N PHE A 657 5.64 33.31 10.44
CA PHE A 657 7.06 33.39 10.77
C PHE A 657 7.27 32.81 12.16
N GLU A 658 8.21 31.89 12.30
CA GLU A 658 8.54 31.23 13.55
C GLU A 658 10.05 31.29 13.79
N GLU A 659 10.45 31.72 14.97
CA GLU A 659 11.83 31.66 15.44
C GLU A 659 11.86 30.81 16.71
N ARG A 660 12.73 29.79 16.73
CA ARG A 660 12.90 28.85 17.84
C ARG A 660 14.37 28.74 18.19
N ASN A 661 14.72 29.17 19.39
CA ASN A 661 16.05 29.01 19.96
C ASN A 661 16.02 27.80 20.89
N THR A 662 16.96 26.87 20.71
CA THR A 662 17.09 25.67 21.52
C THR A 662 18.37 25.77 22.32
N GLU A 663 18.28 25.47 23.61
CA GLU A 663 19.40 25.41 24.53
C GLU A 663 19.50 23.99 25.07
N ASP A 664 20.71 23.49 25.27
CA ASP A 664 20.95 22.24 25.97
C ASP A 664 22.04 22.45 27.04
N ILE A 665 22.13 21.54 28.00
CA ILE A 665 23.22 21.57 28.99
C ILE A 665 24.50 21.04 28.35
N SER A 666 25.60 21.78 28.50
CA SER A 666 26.93 21.37 28.08
C SER A 666 27.46 20.24 28.96
N GLU A 667 27.84 19.11 28.37
CA GLU A 667 28.39 17.96 29.11
C GLU A 667 29.65 18.34 29.90
N THR A 668 30.47 19.26 29.36
CA THR A 668 31.74 19.69 29.98
C THR A 668 31.58 20.85 30.94
N LEU A 669 30.83 21.89 30.55
CA LEU A 669 30.74 23.13 31.32
C LEU A 669 29.56 23.16 32.30
N GLN A 670 28.63 22.19 32.20
CA GLN A 670 27.46 22.04 33.08
C GLN A 670 26.62 23.34 33.19
N ASN A 671 26.56 24.10 32.10
CA ASN A 671 25.80 25.33 31.93
C ASN A 671 24.83 25.19 30.75
N TRP A 672 23.83 26.08 30.70
CA TRP A 672 22.92 26.18 29.56
C TRP A 672 23.59 26.94 28.43
N GLU A 673 23.60 26.36 27.24
CA GLU A 673 24.18 26.97 26.05
C GLU A 673 23.18 26.89 24.90
N GLU A 674 23.07 27.96 24.12
CA GLU A 674 22.25 27.95 22.90
C GLU A 674 22.92 27.02 21.89
N THR A 675 22.23 25.96 21.50
CA THR A 675 22.79 24.93 20.61
C THR A 675 22.30 25.11 19.20
N ARG A 676 21.05 25.54 19.03
CA ARG A 676 20.42 25.66 17.71
C ARG A 676 19.49 26.85 17.63
N ARG A 677 19.55 27.58 16.52
CA ARG A 677 18.62 28.64 16.16
C ARG A 677 17.89 28.30 14.87
N ASN A 678 16.58 28.25 14.95
CA ASN A 678 15.72 27.86 13.84
C ASN A 678 14.82 29.01 13.43
N ARG A 679 14.77 29.31 12.12
CA ARG A 679 13.86 30.30 11.55
C ARG A 679 13.05 29.67 10.44
N THR A 680 11.73 29.70 10.56
CA THR A 680 10.80 29.11 9.60
C THR A 680 9.85 30.18 9.09
N LEU A 681 9.82 30.39 7.78
CA LEU A 681 8.80 31.16 7.09
C LEU A 681 7.91 30.19 6.32
N SER A 682 6.61 30.24 6.56
CA SER A 682 5.65 29.45 5.80
C SER A 682 4.46 30.28 5.35
N GLY A 683 3.89 29.91 4.22
CA GLY A 683 2.75 30.58 3.62
C GLY A 683 1.80 29.57 3.00
N VAL A 684 0.51 29.77 3.22
CA VAL A 684 -0.56 28.98 2.61
C VAL A 684 -1.55 29.91 1.94
N VAL A 685 -1.91 29.64 0.70
CA VAL A 685 -2.95 30.35 -0.04
C VAL A 685 -3.87 29.31 -0.67
N SER A 686 -5.17 29.40 -0.39
CA SER A 686 -6.19 28.53 -0.98
C SER A 686 -7.29 29.36 -1.62
N SER A 687 -7.68 28.99 -2.83
CA SER A 687 -8.76 29.63 -3.58
C SER A 687 -9.83 28.61 -3.95
N LYS A 688 -11.08 28.96 -3.62
CA LYS A 688 -12.33 28.32 -4.03
C LYS A 688 -13.20 29.28 -4.85
N ALA A 689 -12.60 30.31 -5.45
CA ALA A 689 -13.29 31.39 -6.14
C ALA A 689 -14.00 30.91 -7.43
N GLY A 690 -15.23 30.42 -7.27
CA GLY A 690 -16.12 30.03 -8.38
C GLY A 690 -15.66 28.78 -9.15
N ALA A 691 -16.36 28.49 -10.26
CA ALA A 691 -16.06 27.34 -11.12
C ALA A 691 -14.85 27.56 -12.05
N ALA A 692 -14.11 28.67 -11.93
CA ALA A 692 -13.09 29.09 -12.89
C ALA A 692 -11.65 29.00 -12.36
N LEU A 693 -11.42 29.17 -11.06
CA LEU A 693 -10.11 29.05 -10.43
C LEU A 693 -10.26 28.33 -9.09
N ARG A 694 -9.58 27.20 -8.96
CA ARG A 694 -9.38 26.50 -7.68
C ARG A 694 -7.91 26.19 -7.53
N GLY A 695 -7.37 26.36 -6.33
CA GLY A 695 -5.99 25.96 -6.11
C GLY A 695 -5.53 26.19 -4.69
N ASP A 696 -4.45 25.51 -4.35
CA ASP A 696 -3.80 25.48 -3.06
C ASP A 696 -2.29 25.62 -3.29
N LEU A 697 -1.68 26.62 -2.65
CA LEU A 697 -0.25 26.86 -2.64
C LEU A 697 0.22 26.82 -1.18
N GLN A 698 1.26 26.05 -0.92
CA GLN A 698 1.98 26.01 0.34
C GLN A 698 3.48 26.15 0.04
N VAL A 699 4.15 26.99 0.82
CA VAL A 699 5.61 27.16 0.76
C VAL A 699 6.13 27.20 2.18
N ILE A 700 7.24 26.52 2.43
CA ILE A 700 7.95 26.50 3.70
C ILE A 700 9.44 26.68 3.38
N HIS A 701 10.04 27.69 3.98
CA HIS A 701 11.48 27.90 3.99
C HIS A 701 11.94 27.90 5.44
N ARG A 702 12.91 27.05 5.75
CA ARG A 702 13.48 26.93 7.08
C ARG A 702 14.99 27.02 7.01
N THR A 703 15.56 27.75 7.95
CA THR A 703 17.01 27.76 8.20
C THR A 703 17.25 27.29 9.63
N GLU A 704 18.17 26.34 9.79
CA GLU A 704 18.73 25.91 11.07
C GLU A 704 20.20 26.35 11.14
N GLU A 705 20.58 26.98 12.23
CA GLU A 705 21.95 27.33 12.58
C GLU A 705 22.34 26.51 13.81
N ASP A 706 23.25 25.56 13.65
CA ASP A 706 23.89 24.84 14.73
C ASP A 706 25.04 25.68 15.28
N LEU A 707 24.86 26.20 16.48
CA LEU A 707 25.79 27.11 17.13
C LEU A 707 26.99 26.37 17.77
N ARG A 708 26.90 25.04 17.96
CA ARG A 708 28.01 24.22 18.48
C ARG A 708 29.06 23.98 17.41
N PHE A 709 28.62 23.66 16.20
CA PHE A 709 29.51 23.33 15.08
C PHE A 709 29.68 24.48 14.08
N GLY A 710 28.89 25.55 14.20
CA GLY A 710 28.89 26.68 13.26
C GLY A 710 28.28 26.34 11.89
N ASN A 711 27.52 25.24 11.81
CA ASN A 711 26.92 24.76 10.57
C ASN A 711 25.56 25.41 10.35
N ARG A 712 25.26 25.74 9.09
CA ARG A 712 23.95 26.28 8.69
C ARG A 712 23.31 25.41 7.62
N THR A 713 22.08 24.99 7.86
CA THR A 713 21.32 24.11 6.98
C THR A 713 20.01 24.79 6.56
N THR A 714 19.52 24.49 5.35
CA THR A 714 18.27 25.03 4.82
C THR A 714 17.34 23.92 4.34
N SER A 715 16.09 24.00 4.75
CA SER A 715 15.01 23.08 4.38
C SER A 715 13.94 23.85 3.61
N ASP A 716 13.73 23.50 2.34
CA ASP A 716 12.73 24.13 1.48
C ASP A 716 11.70 23.10 1.04
N LEU A 717 10.43 23.43 1.22
CA LEU A 717 9.30 22.61 0.81
C LEU A 717 8.28 23.49 0.10
N ALA A 718 7.68 22.98 -0.97
CA ALA A 718 6.60 23.68 -1.64
C ALA A 718 5.61 22.71 -2.24
N ARG A 719 4.36 23.15 -2.35
CA ARG A 719 3.30 22.41 -3.00
C ARG A 719 2.32 23.39 -3.65
N LEU A 720 2.06 23.20 -4.93
CA LEU A 720 1.09 23.96 -5.70
C LEU A 720 0.17 22.99 -6.44
N LYS A 721 -1.13 23.06 -6.16
CA LYS A 721 -2.18 22.40 -6.93
C LYS A 721 -3.11 23.45 -7.49
N GLY A 722 -3.38 23.43 -8.78
CA GLY A 722 -4.18 24.45 -9.45
C GLY A 722 -5.05 23.88 -10.55
N LEU A 723 -6.28 24.35 -10.62
CA LEU A 723 -7.22 24.16 -11.72
C LEU A 723 -7.73 25.52 -12.19
N LEU A 724 -7.46 25.83 -13.44
CA LEU A 724 -7.88 27.05 -14.13
C LEU A 724 -8.78 26.69 -15.32
N LEU A 725 -9.96 27.32 -15.41
CA LEU A 725 -10.98 27.07 -16.43
C LEU A 725 -11.39 28.39 -17.10
N PHE A 726 -10.87 28.62 -18.31
CA PHE A 726 -11.21 29.77 -19.15
C PHE A 726 -12.33 29.40 -20.13
N LYS A 727 -13.57 29.40 -19.63
CA LYS A 727 -14.77 28.96 -20.39
C LYS A 727 -14.96 29.67 -21.74
N ARG A 728 -14.58 30.95 -21.88
CA ARG A 728 -14.74 31.72 -23.13
C ARG A 728 -13.89 31.19 -24.29
N VAL A 729 -12.74 30.60 -23.97
CA VAL A 729 -11.80 30.05 -24.96
C VAL A 729 -11.72 28.52 -24.90
N GLY A 730 -12.47 27.88 -24.00
CA GLY A 730 -12.46 26.42 -23.86
C GLY A 730 -11.16 25.85 -23.29
N LEU A 731 -10.35 26.68 -22.63
CA LEU A 731 -9.06 26.29 -22.05
C LEU A 731 -9.23 25.82 -20.61
N ARG A 732 -8.64 24.67 -20.30
CA ARG A 732 -8.45 24.11 -18.98
C ARG A 732 -6.95 23.95 -18.73
N MET A 733 -6.50 24.31 -17.54
CA MET A 733 -5.13 24.12 -17.09
C MET A 733 -5.13 23.49 -15.71
N ASP A 734 -4.49 22.33 -15.59
CA ASP A 734 -4.26 21.62 -14.35
C ASP A 734 -2.75 21.67 -14.04
N VAL A 735 -2.39 22.05 -12.82
CA VAL A 735 -0.99 22.12 -12.34
C VAL A 735 -0.89 21.36 -11.04
N ASP A 736 0.10 20.49 -10.95
CA ASP A 736 0.57 19.86 -9.72
C ASP A 736 2.09 20.07 -9.65
N TYR A 737 2.59 20.69 -8.60
CA TYR A 737 4.00 20.99 -8.44
C TYR A 737 4.42 20.80 -6.99
N GLU A 738 5.53 20.09 -6.78
CA GLU A 738 6.04 19.72 -5.47
C GLU A 738 7.55 19.95 -5.40
N ILE A 739 8.01 20.49 -4.27
CA ILE A 739 9.42 20.56 -3.88
C ILE A 739 9.57 19.81 -2.55
N SER A 740 10.48 18.85 -2.50
CA SER A 740 10.76 18.02 -1.34
C SER A 740 12.26 17.88 -1.09
N GLN A 741 12.63 17.42 0.11
CA GLN A 741 13.99 17.05 0.45
C GLN A 741 13.97 15.67 1.10
N ASN A 742 14.69 14.73 0.50
CA ASN A 742 14.58 13.30 0.75
C ASN A 742 15.97 12.66 0.90
N GLN A 743 16.00 11.36 1.18
CA GLN A 743 17.18 10.52 0.99
C GLN A 743 16.88 9.44 -0.04
N THR A 744 17.76 9.31 -1.02
CA THR A 744 17.65 8.28 -2.05
C THR A 744 18.72 7.21 -1.78
N ARG A 745 18.32 5.94 -1.75
CA ARG A 745 19.25 4.81 -1.59
C ARG A 745 19.93 4.49 -2.90
N THR A 746 21.21 4.16 -2.81
CA THR A 746 21.89 3.52 -3.95
C THR A 746 21.46 2.06 -4.04
N LEU A 747 21.29 1.58 -5.26
CA LEU A 747 20.82 0.24 -5.58
C LEU A 747 21.97 -0.60 -6.13
N ASN A 748 22.10 -1.83 -5.65
CA ASN A 748 22.96 -2.84 -6.25
C ASN A 748 22.18 -3.60 -7.32
N ARG A 749 22.82 -3.79 -8.46
CA ARG A 749 22.28 -4.53 -9.59
C ARG A 749 22.77 -5.97 -9.52
N THR A 750 21.86 -6.92 -9.34
CA THR A 750 22.20 -8.36 -9.25
C THR A 750 21.44 -9.17 -10.31
N VAL A 751 22.09 -10.18 -10.87
CA VAL A 751 21.55 -11.06 -11.90
C VAL A 751 21.03 -12.34 -11.25
N VAL A 752 19.76 -12.67 -11.46
CA VAL A 752 19.09 -13.84 -10.85
C VAL A 752 18.57 -14.77 -11.94
N PHE A 753 18.85 -16.07 -11.83
CA PHE A 753 18.38 -17.07 -12.80
C PHE A 753 16.87 -17.31 -12.66
N VAL A 754 16.13 -17.18 -13.76
CA VAL A 754 14.67 -17.38 -13.82
C VAL A 754 14.25 -18.57 -14.70
N GLY A 755 15.22 -19.24 -15.33
CA GLY A 755 15.02 -20.41 -16.18
C GLY A 755 15.27 -20.13 -17.66
N GLU A 756 15.60 -21.18 -18.43
CA GLU A 756 15.95 -21.05 -19.85
C GLU A 756 14.90 -20.30 -20.68
N GLY A 757 15.28 -19.20 -21.33
CA GLY A 757 14.40 -18.36 -22.14
C GLY A 757 13.29 -17.63 -21.39
N LYS A 758 13.33 -17.59 -20.05
CA LYS A 758 12.34 -16.91 -19.19
C LYS A 758 12.80 -15.54 -18.69
N GLY A 759 14.06 -15.22 -18.93
CA GLY A 759 14.68 -13.96 -18.56
C GLY A 759 14.94 -13.06 -19.77
N ASP A 760 15.46 -11.89 -19.45
CA ASP A 760 15.83 -10.87 -20.43
C ASP A 760 17.36 -10.69 -20.52
N PHE A 761 18.11 -11.37 -19.63
CA PHE A 761 19.56 -11.23 -19.45
C PHE A 761 20.29 -12.59 -19.51
N ASN A 762 21.57 -12.56 -19.84
CA ASN A 762 22.48 -13.72 -19.71
C ASN A 762 23.12 -13.77 -18.31
N ALA A 763 23.98 -14.77 -18.07
CA ALA A 763 24.66 -14.97 -16.78
C ALA A 763 25.58 -13.81 -16.38
N GLN A 764 26.05 -13.03 -17.36
CA GLN A 764 26.88 -11.84 -17.18
C GLN A 764 26.03 -10.57 -16.93
N GLY A 765 24.70 -10.68 -16.92
CA GLY A 765 23.79 -9.55 -16.75
C GLY A 765 23.67 -8.67 -17.99
N GLU A 766 24.09 -9.16 -19.15
CA GLU A 766 23.93 -8.45 -20.43
C GLU A 766 22.52 -8.71 -20.95
N PRO A 767 21.78 -7.67 -21.39
CA PRO A 767 20.45 -7.87 -21.95
C PRO A 767 20.58 -8.59 -23.29
N VAL A 768 19.88 -9.70 -23.42
CA VAL A 768 19.81 -10.49 -24.67
C VAL A 768 18.46 -10.35 -25.36
N GLY A 769 17.57 -9.52 -24.79
CA GLY A 769 16.25 -9.17 -25.29
C GLY A 769 15.13 -9.92 -24.57
N LYS A 770 13.90 -9.38 -24.69
CA LYS A 770 12.75 -9.83 -23.90
C LYS A 770 12.42 -11.31 -24.11
N GLY A 771 12.50 -12.12 -23.04
CA GLY A 771 12.26 -13.57 -23.06
C GLY A 771 13.25 -14.35 -23.92
N LYS A 772 14.48 -13.83 -24.07
CA LYS A 772 15.56 -14.45 -24.86
C LYS A 772 16.74 -14.87 -23.99
N GLY A 773 16.72 -14.55 -22.70
CA GLY A 773 17.75 -14.89 -21.73
C GLY A 773 17.25 -15.83 -20.66
N ASP A 774 18.16 -16.22 -19.76
CA ASP A 774 17.87 -17.17 -18.69
C ASP A 774 17.81 -16.49 -17.31
N TYR A 775 18.17 -15.20 -17.27
CA TYR A 775 18.32 -14.41 -16.06
C TYR A 775 17.49 -13.12 -16.11
N THR A 776 17.13 -12.60 -14.93
CA THR A 776 16.53 -11.28 -14.71
C THR A 776 17.43 -10.41 -13.84
N LEU A 777 17.28 -9.10 -13.91
CA LEU A 777 17.89 -8.19 -12.94
C LEU A 777 16.98 -8.00 -11.73
N VAL A 778 17.58 -8.06 -10.54
CA VAL A 778 16.97 -7.66 -9.27
C VAL A 778 17.79 -6.51 -8.71
N PHE A 779 17.11 -5.46 -8.27
CA PHE A 779 17.73 -4.27 -7.68
C PHE A 779 17.57 -4.30 -6.17
N LEU A 780 18.70 -4.37 -5.47
CA LEU A 780 18.73 -4.57 -4.03
C LEU A 780 19.19 -3.28 -3.36
N PRO A 781 18.45 -2.76 -2.36
CA PRO A 781 18.83 -1.53 -1.69
C PRO A 781 20.12 -1.74 -0.88
N THR A 782 21.05 -0.81 -0.96
CA THR A 782 22.26 -0.82 -0.12
C THR A 782 22.02 -0.08 1.20
N THR A 783 22.99 -0.14 2.10
CA THR A 783 23.01 0.65 3.34
C THR A 783 23.32 2.14 3.09
N SER A 784 23.82 2.49 1.90
CA SER A 784 24.23 3.86 1.57
C SER A 784 23.07 4.71 1.05
N THR A 785 22.87 5.86 1.69
CA THR A 785 21.83 6.85 1.37
C THR A 785 22.46 8.18 0.99
N ILE A 786 21.93 8.82 -0.05
CA ILE A 786 22.37 10.15 -0.51
C ILE A 786 21.24 11.16 -0.28
N PRO A 787 21.48 12.30 0.40
CA PRO A 787 20.47 13.34 0.54
C PRO A 787 20.18 14.01 -0.80
N THR A 788 18.91 14.12 -1.16
CA THR A 788 18.46 14.66 -2.45
C THR A 788 17.47 15.80 -2.27
N ARG A 789 17.48 16.72 -3.24
CA ARG A 789 16.42 17.70 -3.47
C ARG A 789 15.52 17.14 -4.57
N GLY A 790 14.23 17.05 -4.27
CA GLY A 790 13.21 16.52 -5.14
C GLY A 790 12.34 17.62 -5.73
N VAL A 791 12.03 17.52 -7.02
CA VAL A 791 11.00 18.33 -7.67
C VAL A 791 10.10 17.41 -8.51
N ASP A 792 8.79 17.60 -8.44
CA ASP A 792 7.79 16.87 -9.25
C ASP A 792 6.78 17.90 -9.80
N LEU A 793 6.82 18.15 -11.11
CA LEU A 793 5.88 18.99 -11.87
C LEU A 793 5.04 18.11 -12.79
N THR A 794 3.73 18.34 -12.79
CA THR A 794 2.81 17.92 -13.86
C THR A 794 1.93 19.11 -14.25
N LEU A 795 2.09 19.58 -15.48
CA LEU A 795 1.26 20.62 -16.10
C LEU A 795 0.45 20.00 -17.24
N ARG A 796 -0.88 20.08 -17.16
CA ARG A 796 -1.78 19.67 -18.24
C ARG A 796 -2.56 20.87 -18.76
N LEU A 797 -2.48 21.12 -20.05
CA LEU A 797 -3.23 22.13 -20.78
C LEU A 797 -4.20 21.42 -21.73
N THR A 798 -5.47 21.78 -21.68
CA THR A 798 -6.50 21.22 -22.56
C THR A 798 -7.31 22.36 -23.15
N LEU A 799 -7.25 22.51 -24.47
CA LEU A 799 -8.08 23.42 -25.25
C LEU A 799 -9.13 22.59 -25.98
N LYS A 800 -10.40 22.72 -25.58
CA LYS A 800 -11.55 22.12 -26.27
C LYS A 800 -12.56 23.21 -26.58
N GLY A 801 -12.78 23.50 -27.86
CA GLY A 801 -13.68 24.58 -28.24
C GLY A 801 -15.19 24.31 -28.04
N THR A 802 -15.56 23.15 -27.48
CA THR A 802 -16.95 22.75 -27.18
C THR A 802 -17.40 22.98 -25.73
N MET A 803 -16.92 24.03 -25.05
CA MET A 803 -17.54 24.52 -23.80
C MET A 803 -18.74 25.42 -24.12
N ARG A 804 -19.88 24.78 -24.40
CA ARG A 804 -21.20 25.37 -24.70
C ARG A 804 -21.60 26.52 -23.75
N THR A 805 -21.59 27.76 -24.23
CA THR A 805 -22.51 28.80 -23.76
C THR A 805 -23.87 28.61 -24.42
N ALA A 806 -24.93 28.64 -23.61
CA ALA A 806 -26.30 28.30 -24.00
C ALA A 806 -26.99 29.30 -24.96
N ASN A 807 -26.33 30.39 -25.36
CA ASN A 807 -26.88 31.33 -26.33
C ASN A 807 -26.34 31.04 -27.73
N ARG A 808 -27.20 30.35 -28.47
CA ARG A 808 -27.09 30.09 -29.90
C ARG A 808 -27.44 31.37 -30.67
N GLU A 809 -26.58 32.38 -30.60
CA GLU A 809 -26.60 33.50 -31.53
C GLU A 809 -25.27 33.55 -32.28
N THR A 810 -25.33 32.94 -33.45
CA THR A 810 -24.59 33.29 -34.67
C THR A 810 -23.49 34.34 -34.52
N SER A 811 -22.24 33.88 -34.37
CA SER A 811 -21.09 34.55 -34.99
C SER A 811 -20.51 33.63 -36.06
N GLY A 812 -20.92 33.82 -37.31
CA GLY A 812 -20.24 33.22 -38.44
C GLY A 812 -18.82 33.77 -38.53
N GLY A 813 -17.81 32.91 -38.65
CA GLY A 813 -16.41 33.34 -38.78
C GLY A 813 -15.40 32.26 -38.42
N LEU A 814 -14.11 32.58 -38.64
CA LEU A 814 -12.96 31.70 -38.37
C LEU A 814 -12.95 31.16 -36.92
N TRP A 815 -13.37 31.94 -35.92
CA TRP A 815 -13.41 31.50 -34.52
C TRP A 815 -14.45 30.40 -34.24
N SER A 816 -15.61 30.43 -34.90
CA SER A 816 -16.60 29.36 -34.82
C SER A 816 -16.08 28.07 -35.48
N TRP A 817 -15.26 28.21 -36.51
CA TRP A 817 -14.61 27.08 -37.17
C TRP A 817 -13.52 26.45 -36.29
N VAL A 818 -12.60 27.25 -35.75
CA VAL A 818 -11.52 26.80 -34.86
C VAL A 818 -12.10 26.12 -33.62
N SER A 819 -13.09 26.72 -32.97
CA SER A 819 -13.70 26.17 -31.75
C SER A 819 -14.47 24.86 -31.97
N SER A 820 -14.92 24.55 -33.19
CA SER A 820 -15.64 23.31 -33.48
C SER A 820 -14.76 22.20 -34.05
N ASN A 821 -13.55 22.52 -34.50
CA ASN A 821 -12.71 21.60 -35.28
C ASN A 821 -11.29 21.45 -34.74
N VAL A 822 -10.88 22.22 -33.74
CA VAL A 822 -9.52 22.17 -33.18
C VAL A 822 -9.59 21.88 -31.69
N SER A 823 -8.88 20.85 -31.26
CA SER A 823 -8.53 20.64 -29.85
C SER A 823 -7.04 20.39 -29.69
N LEU A 824 -6.53 20.82 -28.54
CA LEU A 824 -5.14 20.64 -28.15
C LEU A 824 -5.11 20.06 -26.74
N GLU A 825 -4.40 18.96 -26.54
CA GLU A 825 -3.99 18.49 -25.22
C GLU A 825 -2.47 18.52 -25.14
N GLN A 826 -1.94 19.18 -24.12
CA GLN A 826 -0.51 19.29 -23.89
C GLN A 826 -0.23 18.90 -22.44
N THR A 827 0.75 18.03 -22.24
CA THR A 827 1.22 17.61 -20.92
C THR A 827 2.72 17.82 -20.84
N VAL A 828 3.17 18.46 -19.76
CA VAL A 828 4.58 18.63 -19.43
C VAL A 828 4.77 18.06 -18.04
N SER A 829 5.68 17.11 -17.88
CA SER A 829 6.01 16.57 -16.57
C SER A 829 7.52 16.59 -16.37
N VAL A 830 7.97 17.00 -15.20
CA VAL A 830 9.38 17.03 -14.82
C VAL A 830 9.49 16.45 -13.44
N LYS A 831 10.26 15.37 -13.28
CA LYS A 831 10.60 14.83 -11.97
C LYS A 831 12.12 14.77 -11.86
N GLU A 832 12.66 15.30 -10.79
CA GLU A 832 14.11 15.42 -10.58
C GLU A 832 14.44 15.11 -9.11
N GLU A 833 15.41 14.22 -8.88
CA GLU A 833 16.03 13.92 -7.59
C GLU A 833 17.53 14.15 -7.74
N THR A 834 18.05 15.20 -7.11
CA THR A 834 19.41 15.69 -7.38
C THR A 834 20.12 16.23 -6.15
N THR A 835 21.45 16.19 -6.17
CA THR A 835 22.35 16.84 -5.21
C THR A 835 22.78 18.23 -5.65
N PHE A 836 22.32 18.70 -6.82
CA PHE A 836 22.76 19.95 -7.45
C PHE A 836 22.56 21.19 -6.56
N ASP A 837 23.55 22.09 -6.60
CA ASP A 837 23.54 23.40 -5.94
C ASP A 837 23.95 24.50 -6.95
N PRO A 838 23.32 25.70 -6.96
CA PRO A 838 22.35 26.22 -5.99
C PRO A 838 20.91 25.69 -6.16
N ALA A 839 20.24 25.43 -5.05
CA ALA A 839 18.90 24.83 -4.98
C ALA A 839 17.83 25.55 -5.80
N TRP A 840 17.86 26.88 -5.83
CA TRP A 840 16.83 27.69 -6.51
C TRP A 840 16.76 27.41 -8.02
N LYS A 841 17.86 26.96 -8.65
CA LYS A 841 17.84 26.58 -10.07
C LYS A 841 17.01 25.34 -10.30
N ILE A 842 17.08 24.38 -9.39
CA ILE A 842 16.24 23.16 -9.41
C ILE A 842 14.78 23.54 -9.14
N TYR A 843 14.52 24.39 -8.14
CA TYR A 843 13.17 24.84 -7.80
C TYR A 843 12.49 25.68 -8.89
N LEU A 844 13.27 26.36 -9.74
CA LEU A 844 12.73 27.08 -10.90
C LEU A 844 12.78 26.26 -12.19
N LEU A 845 13.15 24.97 -12.10
CA LEU A 845 13.30 24.06 -13.24
C LEU A 845 14.18 24.66 -14.35
N VAL A 846 15.27 25.33 -13.95
CA VAL A 846 16.22 25.93 -14.89
C VAL A 846 16.87 24.79 -15.68
N PRO A 847 16.77 24.75 -17.03
CA PRO A 847 17.25 23.62 -17.82
C PRO A 847 18.73 23.31 -17.61
N SER A 848 19.56 24.30 -17.26
CA SER A 848 20.98 24.09 -17.00
C SER A 848 21.29 23.38 -15.68
N ALA A 849 20.30 23.10 -14.84
CA ALA A 849 20.47 22.42 -13.56
C ALA A 849 19.78 21.05 -13.49
N LEU A 850 18.87 20.75 -14.40
CA LEU A 850 18.19 19.44 -14.49
C LEU A 850 19.06 18.44 -15.26
N GLN A 851 18.92 17.15 -14.95
CA GLN A 851 19.52 16.04 -15.71
C GLN A 851 21.01 16.25 -15.99
N ARG A 852 21.76 16.40 -14.90
CA ARG A 852 23.23 16.48 -14.87
C ARG A 852 23.83 15.20 -14.31
N ASP A 853 24.71 14.56 -15.08
CA ASP A 853 25.28 13.24 -14.79
C ASP A 853 26.12 13.20 -13.49
N ASN A 854 26.58 14.36 -13.01
CA ASN A 854 27.38 14.46 -11.79
C ASN A 854 26.55 14.67 -10.51
N SER A 855 25.27 15.03 -10.62
CA SER A 855 24.48 15.48 -9.48
C SER A 855 23.07 14.91 -9.44
N THR A 856 22.50 14.58 -10.60
CA THR A 856 21.18 13.97 -10.75
C THR A 856 21.30 12.51 -10.41
N LEU A 857 20.53 12.05 -9.43
CA LEU A 857 20.40 10.62 -9.12
C LEU A 857 19.29 10.00 -9.96
N PHE A 858 18.18 10.72 -10.15
CA PHE A 858 17.09 10.29 -11.02
C PHE A 858 16.39 11.52 -11.59
N GLY A 859 16.19 11.59 -12.91
CA GLY A 859 15.55 12.73 -13.55
C GLY A 859 14.76 12.31 -14.79
N ILE A 860 13.49 12.67 -14.90
CA ILE A 860 12.66 12.42 -16.07
C ILE A 860 11.92 13.69 -16.50
N THR A 861 12.09 14.08 -17.75
CA THR A 861 11.40 15.21 -18.38
C THR A 861 10.57 14.68 -19.53
N SER A 862 9.26 14.86 -19.48
CA SER A 862 8.32 14.44 -20.52
C SER A 862 7.54 15.63 -21.07
N PHE A 863 7.45 15.71 -22.39
CA PHE A 863 6.62 16.67 -23.11
C PHE A 863 5.75 15.91 -24.09
N ARG A 864 4.43 16.11 -24.05
CA ARG A 864 3.50 15.53 -24.98
C ARG A 864 2.50 16.56 -25.47
N GLN A 865 2.27 16.59 -26.77
CA GLN A 865 1.35 17.49 -27.44
C GLN A 865 0.51 16.72 -28.46
N ASP A 866 -0.80 16.76 -28.30
CA ASP A 866 -1.78 16.12 -29.16
C ASP A 866 -2.70 17.21 -29.76
N TRP A 867 -2.63 17.41 -31.07
CA TRP A 867 -3.59 18.21 -31.82
C TRP A 867 -4.62 17.30 -32.46
N SER A 868 -5.90 17.64 -32.35
CA SER A 868 -6.98 17.04 -33.12
C SER A 868 -7.65 18.13 -33.95
N LEU A 869 -7.70 17.92 -35.25
CA LEU A 869 -8.14 18.85 -36.27
C LEU A 869 -9.28 18.19 -37.08
N LEU A 870 -10.22 19.01 -37.55
CA LEU A 870 -11.33 18.62 -38.41
C LEU A 870 -12.41 17.72 -37.78
N ASP A 871 -12.41 17.49 -36.45
CA ASP A 871 -13.40 16.64 -35.77
C ASP A 871 -14.86 17.09 -35.98
N GLY A 872 -15.09 18.38 -36.28
CA GLY A 872 -16.41 18.94 -36.61
C GLY A 872 -16.78 18.86 -38.10
N TYR A 873 -15.85 18.49 -38.98
CA TYR A 873 -16.13 18.18 -40.38
C TYR A 873 -16.65 16.77 -40.50
N LYS A 874 -17.72 16.61 -41.30
CA LYS A 874 -18.30 15.29 -41.54
C LYS A 874 -17.22 14.36 -42.10
N ASN A 875 -16.91 13.33 -41.32
CA ASN A 875 -16.18 12.15 -41.74
C ASN A 875 -14.67 12.33 -42.01
N VAL A 876 -13.99 13.34 -41.47
CA VAL A 876 -12.53 13.48 -41.56
C VAL A 876 -11.99 13.86 -40.18
N SER A 877 -10.88 13.27 -39.77
CA SER A 877 -10.13 13.67 -38.57
C SER A 877 -8.64 13.66 -38.88
N LEU A 878 -7.94 14.70 -38.45
CA LEU A 878 -6.50 14.82 -38.57
C LEU A 878 -5.92 14.97 -37.17
N ALA A 879 -5.05 14.05 -36.77
CA ALA A 879 -4.34 14.10 -35.50
C ALA A 879 -2.85 14.34 -35.75
N ILE A 880 -2.24 15.21 -34.95
CA ILE A 880 -0.79 15.44 -34.95
C ILE A 880 -0.31 15.25 -33.52
N ARG A 881 0.65 14.36 -33.33
CA ARG A 881 1.29 14.07 -32.04
C ARG A 881 2.75 14.45 -32.08
N TYR A 882 3.21 15.07 -31.02
CA TYR A 882 4.63 15.21 -30.68
C TYR A 882 4.82 14.75 -29.24
N GLN A 883 5.78 13.86 -29.01
CA GLN A 883 6.17 13.38 -27.70
C GLN A 883 7.68 13.38 -27.59
N ARG A 884 8.19 13.79 -26.43
CA ARG A 884 9.60 13.74 -26.06
C ARG A 884 9.72 13.31 -24.61
N GLU A 885 10.68 12.45 -24.32
CA GLU A 885 11.04 12.02 -22.98
C GLU A 885 12.55 11.92 -22.86
N ASP A 886 13.12 12.57 -21.85
CA ASP A 886 14.53 12.50 -21.47
C ASP A 886 14.57 11.88 -20.06
N GLU A 887 15.36 10.81 -19.84
CA GLU A 887 15.51 10.10 -18.56
C GLU A 887 17.00 9.97 -18.19
N GLU A 888 17.32 10.24 -16.93
CA GLU A 888 18.64 10.14 -16.30
C GLU A 888 18.50 9.24 -15.06
N GLU A 889 19.29 8.16 -14.96
CA GLU A 889 19.22 7.19 -13.87
C GLU A 889 20.62 6.81 -13.37
N ASN A 890 20.97 7.35 -12.21
CA ASN A 890 22.28 7.25 -11.57
C ASN A 890 22.18 6.67 -10.14
N ARG A 891 21.07 6.02 -9.78
CA ARG A 891 20.93 5.37 -8.46
C ARG A 891 21.65 4.03 -8.37
N PHE A 892 22.05 3.44 -9.50
CA PHE A 892 22.74 2.16 -9.53
C PHE A 892 24.24 2.32 -9.22
N GLN A 893 24.79 1.46 -8.37
CA GLN A 893 26.23 1.45 -8.14
C GLN A 893 26.98 1.04 -9.42
N GLY A 894 27.93 1.87 -9.84
CA GLY A 894 28.80 1.59 -10.99
C GLY A 894 28.15 1.73 -12.37
N VAL A 895 26.86 2.10 -12.44
CA VAL A 895 26.13 2.28 -13.70
C VAL A 895 25.41 3.63 -13.69
N LYS A 896 25.60 4.39 -14.76
CA LYS A 896 24.89 5.63 -15.08
C LYS A 896 24.20 5.44 -16.41
N GLU A 897 22.91 5.69 -16.46
CA GLU A 897 22.10 5.42 -17.64
C GLU A 897 21.31 6.66 -18.06
N GLU A 898 21.42 6.99 -19.34
CA GLU A 898 20.68 8.07 -19.99
C GLU A 898 19.79 7.46 -21.07
N ARG A 899 18.55 7.93 -21.18
CA ARG A 899 17.63 7.53 -22.24
C ARG A 899 16.93 8.74 -22.83
N PHE A 900 16.78 8.74 -24.13
CA PHE A 900 16.01 9.75 -24.85
C PHE A 900 15.04 9.08 -25.82
N PHE A 901 13.85 9.64 -25.88
CA PHE A 901 12.77 9.19 -26.73
C PHE A 901 12.09 10.40 -27.37
N GLU A 902 11.97 10.41 -28.69
CA GLU A 902 11.16 11.40 -29.42
C GLU A 902 10.25 10.70 -30.41
N GLN A 903 8.98 11.09 -30.47
CA GLN A 903 8.02 10.59 -31.44
C GLN A 903 7.24 11.75 -32.05
N GLN A 904 7.15 11.77 -33.37
CA GLN A 904 6.31 12.68 -34.13
C GLN A 904 5.39 11.85 -35.01
N SER A 905 4.07 12.03 -34.92
CA SER A 905 3.14 11.35 -35.81
C SER A 905 2.09 12.29 -36.39
N ILE A 906 1.74 12.06 -37.65
CA ILE A 906 0.65 12.74 -38.36
C ILE A 906 -0.27 11.66 -38.87
N ARG A 907 -1.53 11.70 -38.43
CA ARG A 907 -2.55 10.71 -38.76
C ARG A 907 -3.77 11.36 -39.36
N LEU A 908 -4.16 10.93 -40.55
CA LEU A 908 -5.37 11.36 -41.24
C LEU A 908 -6.33 10.17 -41.35
N ASP A 909 -7.50 10.25 -40.72
CA ASP A 909 -8.58 9.29 -40.90
C ASP A 909 -9.75 9.93 -41.67
N ARG A 910 -10.37 9.16 -42.56
CA ARG A 910 -11.54 9.58 -43.35
C ARG A 910 -12.58 8.47 -43.43
N SER A 911 -13.82 8.79 -43.07
CA SER A 911 -14.99 7.91 -43.28
C SER A 911 -15.63 8.18 -44.65
N ILE A 912 -15.19 7.47 -45.70
CA ILE A 912 -15.72 7.60 -47.06
C ILE A 912 -17.23 7.31 -47.11
N SER A 913 -17.71 6.36 -46.30
CA SER A 913 -19.14 6.11 -46.08
C SER A 913 -19.38 5.63 -44.64
N GLN A 914 -20.63 5.38 -44.26
CA GLN A 914 -20.93 4.72 -42.98
C GLN A 914 -20.32 3.31 -42.84
N ARG A 915 -19.82 2.74 -43.95
CA ARG A 915 -19.23 1.40 -44.05
C ARG A 915 -17.75 1.38 -44.43
N LEU A 916 -17.15 2.49 -44.83
CA LEU A 916 -15.78 2.52 -45.34
C LEU A 916 -15.03 3.64 -44.66
N THR A 917 -13.95 3.29 -43.97
CA THR A 917 -12.98 4.19 -43.35
C THR A 917 -11.62 3.95 -43.99
N THR A 918 -10.80 4.98 -44.09
CA THR A 918 -9.41 4.86 -44.50
C THR A 918 -8.58 5.77 -43.63
N GLY A 919 -7.36 5.35 -43.34
CA GLY A 919 -6.41 6.11 -42.55
C GLY A 919 -5.03 6.06 -43.18
N ALA A 920 -4.25 7.11 -42.99
CA ALA A 920 -2.82 7.10 -43.23
C ALA A 920 -2.12 7.76 -42.06
N GLU A 921 -1.00 7.20 -41.62
CA GLU A 921 -0.19 7.72 -40.53
C GLU A 921 1.28 7.70 -40.93
N LEU A 922 1.95 8.84 -40.75
CA LEU A 922 3.39 8.97 -40.89
C LEU A 922 3.97 9.22 -39.51
N GLU A 923 4.96 8.43 -39.12
CA GLU A 923 5.63 8.51 -37.85
C GLU A 923 7.15 8.62 -38.03
N ARG A 924 7.76 9.44 -37.18
CA ARG A 924 9.21 9.54 -37.00
C ARG A 924 9.49 9.30 -35.53
N GLU A 925 10.46 8.45 -35.24
CA GLU A 925 10.85 8.07 -33.89
C GLU A 925 12.36 8.20 -33.72
N VAL A 926 12.82 8.64 -32.55
CA VAL A 926 14.23 8.64 -32.16
C VAL A 926 14.33 7.97 -30.81
N LYS A 927 15.22 6.99 -30.67
CA LYS A 927 15.48 6.26 -29.42
C LYS A 927 16.97 6.29 -29.14
N GLN A 928 17.36 6.84 -28.02
CA GLN A 928 18.75 6.82 -27.57
C GLN A 928 18.85 6.18 -26.19
N ARG A 929 19.93 5.46 -25.98
CA ARG A 929 20.32 4.89 -24.71
C ARG A 929 21.84 4.87 -24.64
N GLY A 930 22.39 5.39 -23.56
CA GLY A 930 23.84 5.47 -23.34
C GLY A 930 24.16 5.67 -21.87
N GLY A 931 25.45 5.83 -21.58
CA GLY A 931 25.93 6.12 -20.23
C GLY A 931 27.13 5.26 -19.81
N GLN A 932 27.54 5.38 -18.54
CA GLN A 932 28.72 4.70 -17.99
C GLN A 932 28.34 3.36 -17.36
N GLY A 933 29.20 2.34 -17.52
CA GLY A 933 28.96 1.01 -16.92
C GLY A 933 27.89 0.17 -17.62
N ILE A 934 27.37 0.65 -18.76
CA ILE A 934 26.54 -0.15 -19.66
C ILE A 934 27.46 -1.09 -20.46
N PRO A 935 27.11 -2.39 -20.61
CA PRO A 935 27.96 -3.33 -21.35
C PRO A 935 28.18 -2.91 -22.80
N GLU A 936 29.41 -2.53 -23.14
CA GLU A 936 29.82 -2.21 -24.51
C GLU A 936 29.72 -3.45 -25.41
N GLY A 937 29.36 -3.25 -26.68
CA GLY A 937 29.30 -4.35 -27.65
C GLY A 937 28.17 -5.38 -27.43
N THR A 938 27.15 -5.03 -26.64
CA THR A 938 25.97 -5.90 -26.43
C THR A 938 24.70 -5.41 -27.14
N GLY A 939 24.75 -4.25 -27.80
CA GLY A 939 23.56 -3.57 -28.34
C GLY A 939 22.72 -2.89 -27.26
N SER A 940 23.26 -2.75 -26.04
CA SER A 940 22.61 -2.06 -24.92
C SER A 940 22.63 -0.54 -25.05
N SER A 941 23.65 0.01 -25.71
CA SER A 941 23.75 1.41 -26.10
C SER A 941 23.32 1.54 -27.56
N TYR A 942 22.54 2.56 -27.90
CA TYR A 942 22.00 2.76 -29.24
C TYR A 942 21.55 4.20 -29.46
N ASP A 943 21.55 4.65 -30.71
CA ASP A 943 20.95 5.90 -31.21
C ASP A 943 20.24 5.62 -32.53
N VAL A 944 18.96 5.28 -32.41
CA VAL A 944 18.13 4.80 -33.51
C VAL A 944 17.19 5.87 -34.00
N LEU A 945 17.28 6.21 -35.28
CA LEU A 945 16.29 6.98 -36.02
C LEU A 945 15.38 6.04 -36.80
N GLY A 946 14.08 6.09 -36.51
CA GLY A 946 13.05 5.33 -37.18
C GLY A 946 12.09 6.22 -37.98
N TRP A 947 11.68 5.75 -39.15
CA TRP A 947 10.52 6.26 -39.88
C TRP A 947 9.54 5.13 -40.13
N ALA A 948 8.26 5.40 -39.92
CA ALA A 948 7.18 4.48 -40.24
C ALA A 948 6.11 5.18 -41.07
N ILE A 949 5.74 4.59 -42.20
CA ILE A 949 4.56 5.01 -42.96
C ILE A 949 3.55 3.88 -42.91
N SER A 950 2.34 4.18 -42.45
CA SER A 950 1.24 3.24 -42.43
C SER A 950 0.02 3.77 -43.17
N GLY A 951 -0.69 2.85 -43.81
CA GLY A 951 -1.90 3.13 -44.57
C GLY A 951 -2.89 2.01 -44.41
N GLY A 952 -4.14 2.37 -44.15
CA GLY A 952 -5.17 1.43 -43.74
C GLY A 952 -6.51 1.66 -44.42
N VAL A 953 -7.22 0.58 -44.68
CA VAL A 953 -8.63 0.62 -45.11
C VAL A 953 -9.45 -0.26 -44.19
N GLY A 954 -10.46 0.34 -43.58
CA GLY A 954 -11.46 -0.31 -42.73
C GLY A 954 -12.82 -0.41 -43.42
N LEU A 955 -13.39 -1.60 -43.43
CA LEU A 955 -14.70 -1.93 -43.98
C LEU A 955 -15.61 -2.41 -42.88
N ARG A 956 -16.70 -1.70 -42.63
CA ARG A 956 -17.80 -2.12 -41.75
C ARG A 956 -18.89 -2.78 -42.58
N PHE A 957 -18.95 -4.10 -42.51
CA PHE A 957 -19.96 -4.90 -43.22
C PHE A 957 -21.35 -4.79 -42.59
N SER A 958 -21.41 -4.74 -41.26
CA SER A 958 -22.66 -4.67 -40.48
C SER A 958 -22.41 -4.03 -39.11
N THR A 959 -23.46 -3.81 -38.32
CA THR A 959 -23.35 -3.21 -36.98
C THR A 959 -22.52 -4.10 -36.04
N GLY A 960 -21.25 -3.73 -35.85
CA GLY A 960 -20.29 -4.49 -35.02
C GLY A 960 -19.45 -5.51 -35.79
N SER A 961 -19.47 -5.51 -37.14
CA SER A 961 -18.50 -6.27 -37.95
C SER A 961 -17.63 -5.33 -38.77
N THR A 962 -16.31 -5.36 -38.57
CA THR A 962 -15.30 -4.59 -39.31
C THR A 962 -14.19 -5.51 -39.82
N ALA A 963 -13.59 -5.18 -40.96
CA ALA A 963 -12.27 -5.69 -41.34
C ALA A 963 -11.42 -4.50 -41.73
N ASP A 964 -10.21 -4.44 -41.20
CA ASP A 964 -9.24 -3.43 -41.54
C ASP A 964 -7.98 -4.11 -42.06
N ILE A 965 -7.39 -3.53 -43.09
CA ILE A 965 -6.09 -3.96 -43.60
C ILE A 965 -5.20 -2.75 -43.50
N ASP A 966 -4.21 -2.83 -42.60
CA ASP A 966 -3.18 -1.83 -42.45
C ASP A 966 -1.87 -2.38 -43.04
N VAL A 967 -1.17 -1.56 -43.81
CA VAL A 967 0.18 -1.83 -44.31
C VAL A 967 1.09 -0.78 -43.72
N GLU A 968 2.22 -1.20 -43.17
CA GLU A 968 3.20 -0.32 -42.54
C GLU A 968 4.59 -0.66 -43.06
N ALA A 969 5.32 0.33 -43.53
CA ALA A 969 6.72 0.20 -43.89
C ALA A 969 7.54 1.02 -42.90
N THR A 970 8.52 0.39 -42.27
CA THR A 970 9.43 1.02 -41.32
C THR A 970 10.87 0.94 -41.83
N THR A 971 11.66 1.94 -41.51
CA THR A 971 13.11 1.96 -41.71
C THR A 971 13.74 2.54 -40.45
N GLU A 972 14.64 1.80 -39.84
CA GLU A 972 15.33 2.14 -38.59
C GLU A 972 16.84 2.07 -38.82
N GLU A 973 17.57 3.10 -38.43
CA GLU A 973 19.02 3.16 -38.57
C GLU A 973 19.65 3.57 -37.24
N ASP A 974 20.59 2.76 -36.76
CA ASP A 974 21.38 3.01 -35.55
C ASP A 974 22.71 3.68 -35.92
N SER A 975 22.92 4.91 -35.45
CA SER A 975 24.12 5.69 -35.76
C SER A 975 25.37 5.18 -35.01
N GLU A 976 25.18 4.58 -33.82
CA GLU A 976 26.25 4.06 -32.96
C GLU A 976 26.87 2.78 -33.53
N SER A 977 26.07 1.79 -33.90
CA SER A 977 26.56 0.53 -34.47
C SER A 977 26.65 0.51 -36.00
N GLY A 978 26.05 1.50 -36.68
CA GLY A 978 25.87 1.51 -38.14
C GLY A 978 24.87 0.45 -38.64
N ALA A 979 24.12 -0.19 -37.74
CA ALA A 979 23.13 -1.20 -38.10
C ALA A 979 21.83 -0.55 -38.60
N GLY A 980 21.39 -0.94 -39.79
CA GLY A 980 20.09 -0.53 -40.35
C GLY A 980 19.13 -1.71 -40.52
N GLN A 981 17.84 -1.47 -40.28
CA GLN A 981 16.75 -2.44 -40.40
C GLN A 981 15.54 -1.82 -41.11
N ASP A 982 15.14 -2.42 -42.21
CA ASP A 982 13.87 -2.14 -42.87
C ASP A 982 12.85 -3.21 -42.49
N ALA A 983 11.60 -2.82 -42.31
CA ALA A 983 10.50 -3.76 -42.12
C ALA A 983 9.30 -3.39 -42.99
N ILE A 984 8.68 -4.39 -43.60
CA ILE A 984 7.36 -4.22 -44.23
C ILE A 984 6.39 -5.14 -43.51
N SER A 985 5.39 -4.52 -42.89
CA SER A 985 4.36 -5.14 -42.08
C SER A 985 3.00 -5.09 -42.77
N LEU A 986 2.37 -6.24 -42.93
CA LEU A 986 0.98 -6.36 -43.34
C LEU A 986 0.16 -6.78 -42.11
N LYS A 987 -0.75 -5.91 -41.66
CA LYS A 987 -1.50 -6.01 -40.40
C LYS A 987 -3.02 -6.13 -40.62
N PRO A 988 -3.56 -7.14 -41.32
CA PRO A 988 -5.00 -7.36 -41.38
C PRO A 988 -5.56 -7.66 -40.00
N ARG A 989 -6.63 -6.95 -39.67
CA ARG A 989 -7.46 -7.19 -38.49
C ARG A 989 -8.91 -7.32 -38.91
N PHE A 990 -9.68 -8.10 -38.19
CA PHE A 990 -11.11 -8.15 -38.38
C PHE A 990 -11.80 -8.34 -37.04
N LEU A 991 -12.94 -7.69 -36.90
CA LEU A 991 -13.93 -7.99 -35.88
C LEU A 991 -15.16 -8.49 -36.63
N TRP A 992 -15.46 -9.77 -36.57
CA TRP A 992 -16.63 -10.33 -37.21
C TRP A 992 -17.67 -10.69 -36.15
N ARG A 993 -18.78 -9.96 -36.13
CA ARG A 993 -19.94 -10.30 -35.30
C ARG A 993 -20.82 -11.31 -36.03
N ILE A 994 -20.45 -12.58 -35.91
CA ILE A 994 -21.14 -13.73 -36.51
C ILE A 994 -22.60 -13.82 -36.03
N ALA A 995 -22.84 -13.52 -34.75
CA ALA A 995 -24.18 -13.46 -34.16
C ALA A 995 -24.28 -12.36 -33.09
N ARG A 996 -25.48 -12.09 -32.58
CA ARG A 996 -25.66 -11.09 -31.49
C ARG A 996 -24.80 -11.42 -30.26
N SER A 997 -24.55 -12.71 -30.03
CA SER A 997 -23.76 -13.31 -28.96
C SER A 997 -22.33 -13.69 -29.35
N ILE A 998 -21.95 -13.69 -30.62
CA ILE A 998 -20.66 -14.24 -31.07
C ILE A 998 -19.91 -13.16 -31.85
N SER A 999 -18.71 -12.84 -31.38
CA SER A 999 -17.78 -11.98 -32.09
C SER A 999 -16.42 -12.65 -32.15
N LEU A 1000 -15.84 -12.70 -33.34
CA LEU A 1000 -14.50 -13.18 -33.59
C LEU A 1000 -13.63 -11.97 -33.91
N PHE A 1001 -12.59 -11.74 -33.14
CA PHE A 1001 -11.55 -10.77 -33.45
C PHE A 1001 -10.31 -11.52 -33.90
N GLY A 1002 -9.76 -11.18 -35.05
CA GLY A 1002 -8.48 -11.70 -35.50
C GLY A 1002 -7.56 -10.56 -35.90
N ARG A 1003 -6.28 -10.71 -35.61
CA ARG A 1003 -5.19 -9.87 -36.10
C ARG A 1003 -4.11 -10.80 -36.61
N TYR A 1004 -3.61 -10.52 -37.79
CA TYR A 1004 -2.40 -11.15 -38.31
C TYR A 1004 -1.46 -10.05 -38.73
N GLU A 1005 -0.18 -10.21 -38.39
CA GLU A 1005 0.90 -9.28 -38.65
C GLU A 1005 2.05 -10.09 -39.25
N LEU A 1006 2.26 -9.90 -40.54
CA LEU A 1006 3.41 -10.43 -41.25
C LEU A 1006 4.39 -9.29 -41.44
N THR A 1007 5.53 -9.38 -40.77
CA THR A 1007 6.58 -8.37 -40.87
C THR A 1007 7.83 -9.01 -41.45
N ARG A 1008 8.24 -8.55 -42.63
CA ARG A 1008 9.52 -8.95 -43.23
C ARG A 1008 10.57 -7.93 -42.84
N PHE A 1009 11.54 -8.36 -42.04
CA PHE A 1009 12.72 -7.57 -41.70
C PHE A 1009 13.84 -7.86 -42.71
N SER A 1010 14.46 -6.80 -43.22
CA SER A 1010 15.70 -6.84 -44.02
C SER A 1010 16.74 -5.94 -43.37
N GLU A 1011 17.99 -6.39 -43.37
CA GLU A 1011 19.11 -5.63 -42.83
C GLU A 1011 19.75 -4.82 -43.95
N GLN A 1012 20.13 -3.58 -43.66
CA GLN A 1012 20.80 -2.71 -44.63
C GLN A 1012 22.32 -2.91 -44.63
N ASN A 1013 22.92 -3.16 -43.45
CA ASN A 1013 24.36 -3.39 -43.27
C ASN A 1013 24.63 -4.68 -42.47
N GLU A 1014 25.33 -5.65 -43.06
CA GLU A 1014 25.79 -6.87 -42.38
C GLU A 1014 27.17 -6.63 -41.75
N GLY A 1015 27.22 -6.15 -40.49
CA GLY A 1015 28.52 -5.98 -39.82
C GLY A 1015 28.57 -5.33 -38.44
N GLY A 1016 27.48 -4.75 -37.93
CA GLY A 1016 27.43 -4.07 -36.63
C GLY A 1016 26.73 -4.88 -35.52
N ILE A 1017 27.04 -4.55 -34.26
CA ILE A 1017 26.35 -5.08 -33.08
C ILE A 1017 24.99 -4.38 -32.98
N LYS A 1018 23.91 -5.12 -33.24
CA LYS A 1018 22.56 -4.56 -33.36
C LYS A 1018 22.00 -4.15 -31.99
N PRO A 1019 21.21 -3.05 -31.91
CA PRO A 1019 20.42 -2.75 -30.72
C PRO A 1019 19.59 -3.96 -30.27
N ILE A 1020 19.50 -4.19 -28.95
CA ILE A 1020 18.84 -5.38 -28.37
C ILE A 1020 17.37 -5.58 -28.79
N PHE A 1021 16.70 -4.51 -29.23
CA PHE A 1021 15.31 -4.53 -29.68
C PHE A 1021 15.15 -4.76 -31.19
N PHE A 1022 16.23 -4.70 -31.98
CA PHE A 1022 16.19 -5.02 -33.41
C PHE A 1022 15.84 -6.49 -33.61
N SER A 1023 15.00 -6.75 -34.61
CA SER A 1023 14.64 -8.11 -34.97
C SER A 1023 15.72 -8.73 -35.85
N SER A 1024 15.80 -10.06 -35.90
CA SER A 1024 16.66 -10.77 -36.84
C SER A 1024 16.11 -10.72 -38.28
N SER A 1025 16.97 -10.63 -39.30
CA SER A 1025 16.55 -10.69 -40.71
C SER A 1025 15.69 -11.91 -41.07
N GLY A 1026 14.58 -11.63 -41.76
CA GLY A 1026 13.62 -12.60 -42.26
C GLY A 1026 12.18 -12.26 -41.95
N ASN A 1027 11.30 -13.22 -42.20
CA ASN A 1027 9.88 -13.06 -41.95
C ASN A 1027 9.55 -13.40 -40.49
N THR A 1028 8.97 -12.43 -39.80
CA THR A 1028 8.30 -12.63 -38.53
C THR A 1028 6.80 -12.63 -38.73
N HIS A 1029 6.13 -13.45 -37.95
CA HIS A 1029 4.69 -13.62 -38.03
C HIS A 1029 4.17 -13.47 -36.62
N ARG A 1030 3.24 -12.55 -36.40
CA ARG A 1030 2.47 -12.45 -35.16
C ARG A 1030 1.01 -12.60 -35.52
N TRP A 1031 0.30 -13.42 -34.78
CA TRP A 1031 -1.12 -13.59 -35.00
C TRP A 1031 -1.83 -13.68 -33.67
N SER A 1032 -3.03 -13.13 -33.62
CA SER A 1032 -3.94 -13.35 -32.53
C SER A 1032 -5.34 -13.59 -33.07
N LEU A 1033 -6.05 -14.51 -32.44
CA LEU A 1033 -7.42 -14.85 -32.72
C LEU A 1033 -8.14 -14.93 -31.39
N THR A 1034 -8.99 -13.94 -31.13
CA THR A 1034 -9.82 -13.84 -29.94
C THR A 1034 -11.27 -14.10 -30.31
N HIS A 1035 -11.77 -15.27 -29.95
CA HIS A 1035 -13.16 -15.62 -30.09
C HIS A 1035 -13.91 -15.28 -28.79
N ASN A 1036 -14.90 -14.39 -28.88
CA ASN A 1036 -15.77 -14.05 -27.75
C ASN A 1036 -17.20 -14.55 -28.02
N VAL A 1037 -17.64 -15.49 -27.22
CA VAL A 1037 -18.97 -16.10 -27.26
C VAL A 1037 -19.70 -15.76 -25.98
N ARG A 1038 -20.65 -14.84 -26.07
CA ARG A 1038 -21.66 -14.60 -25.04
C ARG A 1038 -22.73 -15.69 -25.12
N LEU A 1039 -22.48 -16.82 -24.47
CA LEU A 1039 -23.41 -17.95 -24.37
C LEU A 1039 -24.77 -17.53 -23.77
N SER A 1040 -24.78 -16.56 -22.86
CA SER A 1040 -26.01 -15.99 -22.29
C SER A 1040 -25.76 -14.56 -21.75
N LYS A 1041 -26.77 -13.89 -21.18
CA LYS A 1041 -26.54 -12.62 -20.45
C LYS A 1041 -25.57 -12.79 -19.26
N MET A 1042 -25.39 -14.02 -18.80
CA MET A 1042 -24.66 -14.43 -17.61
C MET A 1042 -23.36 -15.16 -17.92
N ILE A 1043 -23.05 -15.53 -19.17
CA ILE A 1043 -21.84 -16.30 -19.47
C ILE A 1043 -21.21 -15.79 -20.77
N SER A 1044 -19.92 -15.50 -20.72
CA SER A 1044 -19.06 -15.26 -21.87
C SER A 1044 -17.84 -16.17 -21.85
N LEU A 1045 -17.52 -16.76 -22.98
CA LEU A 1045 -16.30 -17.49 -23.23
C LEU A 1045 -15.41 -16.63 -24.12
N ILE A 1046 -14.17 -16.43 -23.72
CA ILE A 1046 -13.14 -15.72 -24.46
C ILE A 1046 -12.00 -16.70 -24.70
N ALA A 1047 -11.83 -17.15 -25.94
CA ALA A 1047 -10.68 -17.94 -26.34
C ALA A 1047 -9.73 -17.04 -27.13
N ALA A 1048 -8.59 -16.71 -26.53
CA ALA A 1048 -7.52 -15.96 -27.16
C ALA A 1048 -6.38 -16.92 -27.50
N TYR A 1049 -6.13 -17.09 -28.78
CA TYR A 1049 -4.93 -17.73 -29.29
C TYR A 1049 -4.02 -16.65 -29.82
N GLN A 1050 -2.80 -16.56 -29.32
CA GLN A 1050 -1.75 -15.73 -29.89
C GLN A 1050 -0.58 -16.62 -30.27
N GLY A 1051 0.13 -16.24 -31.31
CA GLY A 1051 1.39 -16.88 -31.63
C GLY A 1051 2.33 -15.89 -32.28
N ARG A 1052 3.62 -16.14 -32.08
CA ARG A 1052 4.69 -15.45 -32.76
C ARG A 1052 5.65 -16.47 -33.34
N SER A 1053 6.09 -16.24 -34.56
CA SER A 1053 7.22 -16.92 -35.16
C SER A 1053 8.25 -15.87 -35.52
N GLU A 1054 9.40 -15.91 -34.85
CA GLU A 1054 10.52 -15.03 -35.12
C GLU A 1054 11.84 -15.82 -34.99
N LYS A 1055 12.90 -15.34 -35.61
CA LYS A 1055 14.23 -15.90 -35.37
C LYS A 1055 14.79 -15.24 -34.10
N THR A 1056 15.43 -16.02 -33.24
CA THR A 1056 16.15 -15.52 -32.07
C THR A 1056 17.44 -14.83 -32.50
N PHE A 1057 18.09 -14.14 -31.55
CA PHE A 1057 19.41 -13.56 -31.78
C PHE A 1057 20.46 -14.62 -32.18
N THR A 1058 20.32 -15.85 -31.69
CA THR A 1058 21.13 -17.02 -32.06
C THR A 1058 20.80 -17.60 -33.45
N GLY A 1059 19.89 -16.98 -34.21
CA GLY A 1059 19.49 -17.42 -35.55
C GLY A 1059 18.49 -18.59 -35.58
N LYS A 1060 18.15 -19.17 -34.42
CA LYS A 1060 17.16 -20.26 -34.31
C LYS A 1060 15.75 -19.70 -34.49
N ARG A 1061 14.96 -20.29 -35.39
CA ARG A 1061 13.55 -19.91 -35.53
C ARG A 1061 12.75 -20.50 -34.37
N VAL A 1062 12.19 -19.63 -33.54
CA VAL A 1062 11.33 -20.01 -32.42
C VAL A 1062 9.89 -19.68 -32.79
N VAL A 1063 9.00 -20.63 -32.55
CA VAL A 1063 7.56 -20.42 -32.70
C VAL A 1063 6.95 -20.56 -31.32
N ASP A 1064 6.56 -19.42 -30.76
CA ASP A 1064 5.85 -19.38 -29.50
C ASP A 1064 4.36 -19.36 -29.80
N HIS A 1065 3.66 -20.31 -29.20
CA HIS A 1065 2.22 -20.34 -29.17
C HIS A 1065 1.80 -20.03 -27.75
N ASP A 1066 0.78 -19.22 -27.62
CA ASP A 1066 0.18 -18.88 -26.35
C ASP A 1066 -1.32 -18.96 -26.52
N PHE A 1067 -1.91 -19.83 -25.74
CA PHE A 1067 -3.34 -20.00 -25.74
C PHE A 1067 -3.87 -19.63 -24.37
N ASN A 1068 -4.96 -18.89 -24.35
CA ASN A 1068 -5.72 -18.58 -23.15
C ASN A 1068 -7.21 -18.77 -23.44
N ILE A 1069 -7.87 -19.64 -22.69
CA ILE A 1069 -9.34 -19.66 -22.64
C ILE A 1069 -9.76 -19.12 -21.30
N GLU A 1070 -10.42 -17.97 -21.31
CA GLU A 1070 -11.16 -17.45 -20.17
C GLU A 1070 -12.65 -17.73 -20.32
N THR A 1071 -13.24 -18.43 -19.37
CA THR A 1071 -14.69 -18.44 -19.20
C THR A 1071 -15.06 -17.49 -18.08
N ARG A 1072 -15.88 -16.49 -18.39
CA ARG A 1072 -16.42 -15.53 -17.42
C ARG A 1072 -17.92 -15.72 -17.24
N ALA A 1073 -18.33 -16.09 -16.04
CA ALA A 1073 -19.73 -16.16 -15.63
C ALA A 1073 -20.08 -14.92 -14.79
N TYR A 1074 -21.06 -14.15 -15.25
CA TYR A 1074 -21.75 -13.09 -14.52
C TYR A 1074 -23.00 -13.67 -13.88
N PHE A 1075 -23.25 -13.39 -12.61
CA PHE A 1075 -24.45 -13.86 -11.92
C PHE A 1075 -25.03 -12.80 -11.01
#